data_AF-A0A357G0R6-F1
#
_entry.id   AF-A0A357G0R6-F1
#
_cell.length_a   1.000
_cell.length_b   1.000
_cell.length_c   1.000
_cell.angle_alpha   90.00
_cell.angle_beta   90.00
_cell.angle_gamma   90.00
#
_symmetry.space_group_name_H-M   'P 1'
#
loop_
_entity.id
_entity.type
_entity.pdbx_description
1 polymer ?
#
loop_
_entity_poly.entity_id
_entity_poly.type
_entity_poly.pdbx_seq_one_letter_code
_entity_poly.pdbx_strand_id
1 'polypeptide(L)'
;MATIQEIELSIMQAASTGNYTKLKTITDPLTSSQKALMSSTNLGIALCSLGALSPSTANAAAIRDYMVKFSAYLTVDNRSTGNTDMADAIGNMAAKGNYAGIDAITDNMSSTQRSQFTRASYDTTLWQLSTRAATEGSPVAAVAAINDFRAKMTTYLPPVANTFAGTSGDDVIFVDSASDTVNSVGAGFDTVVSTVSFKANTTALNSTLEQIILAGSATSAYGNNLNNVIHGNASANTLYGYGGSDLIYGGAGADSMYGGTGDDFYSVDNVSDVVVELVNEGYDIVESSVSFDGSTAGLMNSLENIYLTGTARSATGNNLDNFLLGNEVANVLVGMSGSDDLQGLGGDDTIWGDGGGNMAIASGDDILSGGSGNDNMFGEGGNDSLIGDDGNDGLFGGAGDDVLLADAGNDVLDGGAGADWMSGGMGDDIYIVDNVNDVVVESVGEGYDNVASSVSFAANTLELINSIEHIHLEEGTAYSVIGSNLNNWVAGNSVANLLIGLNGSDHIEGWGGNDVIWGDGGTIGAATAPGNDILYGMEGNDKLYGEAGNDVLVGSFGADTLTGGTGADRFMITAYDTIGGRDTITDFSRSQGDILDLSDILSGNDVNVLQNSINSFVFARNSGTNTILSVDVDGAAGPAAKVDIAVLQNVTNFNVVTELNAGRIDVTPGDIPIFG
;
A
#
# COMPACT_ATOMS: atom_id res chain seq x y z
N MET A 1 85.83 4.30 -0.55
CA MET A 1 84.46 4.37 -1.11
C MET A 1 83.96 2.95 -1.17
N ALA A 2 82.77 2.67 -0.64
CA ALA A 2 82.16 1.35 -0.75
C ALA A 2 82.03 0.98 -2.24
N THR A 3 82.29 -0.28 -2.59
CA THR A 3 82.04 -0.80 -3.94
C THR A 3 80.53 -0.80 -4.23
N ILE A 4 80.12 -0.73 -5.49
CA ILE A 4 78.69 -0.81 -5.89
C ILE A 4 78.01 -2.02 -5.22
N GLN A 5 78.74 -3.14 -5.10
CA GLN A 5 78.27 -4.38 -4.51
C GLN A 5 78.04 -4.28 -2.99
N GLU A 6 78.86 -3.51 -2.26
CA GLU A 6 78.65 -3.23 -0.82
C GLU A 6 77.47 -2.27 -0.58
N ILE A 7 77.21 -1.37 -1.53
CA ILE A 7 76.06 -0.46 -1.49
C ILE A 7 74.76 -1.26 -1.71
N GLU A 8 74.74 -2.18 -2.69
CA GLU A 8 73.61 -3.09 -2.93
C GLU A 8 73.30 -3.95 -1.71
N LEU A 9 74.34 -4.53 -1.07
CA LEU A 9 74.17 -5.34 0.12
C LEU A 9 73.60 -4.53 1.29
N SER A 10 74.02 -3.27 1.43
CA SER A 10 73.52 -2.35 2.46
C SER A 10 72.07 -1.92 2.22
N ILE A 11 71.67 -1.74 0.95
CA ILE A 11 70.29 -1.48 0.55
C ILE A 11 69.41 -2.70 0.85
N MET A 12 69.86 -3.90 0.49
CA MET A 12 69.13 -5.14 0.76
C MET A 12 68.94 -5.36 2.27
N GLN A 13 69.95 -5.07 3.08
CA GLN A 13 69.88 -5.23 4.54
C GLN A 13 69.00 -4.16 5.24
N ALA A 14 68.95 -2.95 4.68
CA ALA A 14 68.02 -1.91 5.15
C ALA A 14 66.57 -2.21 4.71
N ALA A 15 66.38 -2.75 3.51
CA ALA A 15 65.08 -3.14 2.96
C ALA A 15 64.47 -4.34 3.70
N SER A 16 65.27 -5.35 4.03
CA SER A 16 64.81 -6.55 4.77
C SER A 16 64.41 -6.27 6.22
N THR A 17 64.78 -5.12 6.77
CA THR A 17 64.45 -4.69 8.14
C THR A 17 63.44 -3.55 8.19
N GLY A 18 62.90 -3.11 7.04
CA GLY A 18 61.92 -2.01 6.97
C GLY A 18 62.45 -0.63 7.41
N ASN A 19 63.77 -0.43 7.48
CA ASN A 19 64.38 0.78 8.04
C ASN A 19 64.52 1.89 6.98
N TYR A 20 63.42 2.62 6.75
CA TYR A 20 63.33 3.68 5.73
C TYR A 20 64.36 4.80 5.90
N THR A 21 64.60 5.26 7.14
CA THR A 21 65.58 6.31 7.41
C THR A 21 66.97 5.87 6.97
N LYS A 22 67.36 4.62 7.26
CA LYS A 22 68.64 4.07 6.84
C LYS A 22 68.73 3.89 5.32
N LEU A 23 67.63 3.50 4.68
CA LEU A 23 67.53 3.39 3.22
C LEU A 23 67.82 4.74 2.55
N LYS A 24 67.15 5.81 3.00
CA LYS A 24 67.30 7.17 2.49
C LYS A 24 68.72 7.71 2.64
N THR A 25 69.36 7.47 3.79
CA THR A 25 70.74 7.89 4.04
C THR A 25 71.76 7.19 3.13
N ILE A 26 71.45 5.97 2.65
CA ILE A 26 72.29 5.23 1.72
C ILE A 26 72.07 5.71 0.27
N THR A 27 70.84 6.02 -0.11
CA THR A 27 70.45 6.17 -1.53
C THR A 27 70.37 7.61 -2.03
N ASP A 28 70.08 8.58 -1.17
CA ASP A 28 70.05 10.02 -1.53
C ASP A 28 71.42 10.56 -2.01
N PRO A 29 72.57 10.14 -1.44
CA PRO A 29 73.88 10.63 -1.89
C PRO A 29 74.38 10.01 -3.20
N LEU A 30 73.68 9.01 -3.76
CA LEU A 30 74.13 8.30 -4.96
C LEU A 30 73.93 9.15 -6.21
N THR A 31 74.98 9.26 -7.02
CA THR A 31 74.91 9.92 -8.35
C THR A 31 74.14 9.06 -9.35
N SER A 32 73.59 9.69 -10.39
CA SER A 32 72.85 8.98 -11.45
C SER A 32 73.68 7.89 -12.14
N SER A 33 74.99 8.11 -12.31
CA SER A 33 75.91 7.10 -12.87
C SER A 33 76.11 5.91 -11.94
N GLN A 34 76.16 6.13 -10.61
CA GLN A 34 76.25 5.04 -9.64
C GLN A 34 74.95 4.23 -9.57
N LYS A 35 73.80 4.89 -9.68
CA LYS A 35 72.48 4.24 -9.72
C LYS A 35 72.31 3.34 -10.96
N ALA A 36 72.86 3.75 -12.11
CA ALA A 36 72.82 2.99 -13.36
C ALA A 36 73.74 1.75 -13.37
N LEU A 37 74.73 1.67 -12.46
CA LEU A 37 75.67 0.56 -12.36
C LEU A 37 75.22 -0.55 -11.40
N MET A 38 74.05 -0.41 -10.76
CA MET A 38 73.52 -1.37 -9.79
C MET A 38 72.72 -2.49 -10.49
N SER A 39 72.83 -3.72 -10.01
CA SER A 39 72.10 -4.90 -10.50
C SER A 39 70.58 -4.73 -10.30
N SER A 40 69.84 -4.77 -11.41
CA SER A 40 68.37 -4.76 -11.44
C SER A 40 67.75 -5.91 -10.65
N THR A 41 68.43 -7.06 -10.62
CA THR A 41 67.99 -8.28 -9.92
C THR A 41 68.01 -8.12 -8.39
N ASN A 42 69.11 -7.59 -7.83
CA ASN A 42 69.24 -7.39 -6.38
C ASN A 42 68.36 -6.23 -5.88
N LEU A 43 68.17 -5.20 -6.72
CA LEU A 43 67.32 -4.06 -6.39
C LEU A 43 65.83 -4.39 -6.48
N GLY A 44 65.42 -5.22 -7.44
CA GLY A 44 64.05 -5.75 -7.55
C GLY A 44 63.66 -6.61 -6.35
N ILE A 45 64.58 -7.45 -5.86
CA ILE A 45 64.38 -8.25 -4.64
C ILE A 45 64.27 -7.35 -3.39
N ALA A 46 65.08 -6.29 -3.29
CA ALA A 46 64.99 -5.31 -2.21
C ALA A 46 63.65 -4.55 -2.21
N LEU A 47 63.18 -4.13 -3.40
CA LEU A 47 61.89 -3.44 -3.59
C LEU A 47 60.69 -4.35 -3.24
N CYS A 48 60.76 -5.64 -3.60
CA CYS A 48 59.78 -6.65 -3.21
C CYS A 48 59.71 -6.88 -1.69
N SER A 49 60.83 -6.76 -0.98
CA SER A 49 60.92 -6.96 0.48
C SER A 49 60.35 -5.77 1.27
N LEU A 50 60.41 -4.55 0.71
CA LEU A 50 59.93 -3.30 1.31
C LEU A 50 58.39 -3.20 1.36
N GLY A 51 57.69 -3.80 0.38
CA GLY A 51 56.22 -3.82 0.35
C GLY A 51 55.59 -4.77 1.38
N ALA A 52 56.35 -5.69 1.95
CA ALA A 52 55.84 -6.77 2.82
C ALA A 52 55.79 -6.42 4.33
N LEU A 53 56.37 -5.29 4.77
CA LEU A 53 56.66 -5.04 6.21
C LEU A 53 56.05 -3.76 6.82
N SER A 54 55.13 -3.06 6.15
CA SER A 54 54.56 -1.79 6.67
C SER A 54 53.04 -1.85 6.89
N PRO A 55 52.55 -1.93 8.15
CA PRO A 55 51.13 -1.87 8.47
C PRO A 55 50.56 -0.45 8.61
N SER A 56 51.29 0.62 8.26
CA SER A 56 50.79 2.01 8.37
C SER A 56 50.78 2.77 7.05
N THR A 57 49.69 3.51 6.80
CA THR A 57 49.37 4.23 5.56
C THR A 57 50.33 5.37 5.22
N ALA A 58 50.97 6.01 6.21
CA ALA A 58 51.90 7.12 6.00
C ALA A 58 53.26 6.68 5.39
N ASN A 59 53.76 5.51 5.77
CA ASN A 59 54.99 4.96 5.19
C ASN A 59 54.76 4.41 3.77
N ALA A 60 53.56 3.90 3.47
CA ALA A 60 53.22 3.36 2.15
C ALA A 60 53.24 4.42 1.03
N ALA A 61 52.83 5.66 1.30
CA ALA A 61 52.87 6.76 0.33
C ALA A 61 54.30 7.20 -0.01
N ALA A 62 55.17 7.33 0.99
CA ALA A 62 56.58 7.68 0.80
C ALA A 62 57.39 6.55 0.14
N ILE A 63 57.04 5.28 0.42
CA ILE A 63 57.60 4.10 -0.25
C ILE A 63 57.14 4.06 -1.72
N ARG A 64 55.87 4.36 -2.03
CA ARG A 64 55.36 4.47 -3.41
C ARG A 64 56.04 5.58 -4.21
N ASP A 65 56.20 6.78 -3.65
CA ASP A 65 56.91 7.89 -4.29
C ASP A 65 58.38 7.53 -4.58
N TYR A 66 59.03 6.80 -3.67
CA TYR A 66 60.39 6.29 -3.87
C TYR A 66 60.45 5.23 -4.99
N MET A 67 59.48 4.31 -5.04
CA MET A 67 59.38 3.28 -6.09
C MET A 67 59.20 3.89 -7.49
N VAL A 68 58.39 4.94 -7.62
CA VAL A 68 58.18 5.68 -8.89
C VAL A 68 59.44 6.41 -9.34
N LYS A 69 60.17 7.03 -8.41
CA LYS A 69 61.40 7.79 -8.75
C LYS A 69 62.58 6.89 -9.11
N PHE A 70 62.69 5.69 -8.54
CA PHE A 70 63.80 4.79 -8.81
C PHE A 70 63.57 3.90 -10.04
N SER A 71 62.31 3.53 -10.33
CA SER A 71 61.93 2.77 -11.53
C SER A 71 62.14 3.55 -12.83
N ALA A 72 62.06 4.88 -12.81
CA ALA A 72 62.39 5.75 -13.94
C ALA A 72 63.86 5.67 -14.43
N TYR A 73 64.76 5.09 -13.63
CA TYR A 73 66.19 4.92 -13.97
C TYR A 73 66.58 3.47 -14.32
N LEU A 74 65.64 2.51 -14.21
CA LEU A 74 65.83 1.12 -14.65
C LEU A 74 65.67 0.95 -16.17
N THR A 75 65.27 2.02 -16.86
CA THR A 75 65.23 2.10 -18.31
C THR A 75 66.64 2.31 -18.87
N VAL A 76 67.20 1.23 -19.42
CA VAL A 76 68.34 1.11 -20.36
C VAL A 76 69.38 0.12 -19.83
N ASP A 77 69.06 -1.18 -19.86
CA ASP A 77 69.89 -2.15 -20.60
C ASP A 77 69.11 -3.45 -20.82
N ASN A 78 68.23 -3.47 -21.82
CA ASN A 78 67.62 -4.71 -22.28
C ASN A 78 68.36 -5.21 -23.53
N ARG A 79 69.56 -5.76 -23.31
CA ARG A 79 70.30 -6.54 -24.31
C ARG A 79 70.83 -7.83 -23.69
N SER A 80 69.93 -8.76 -23.33
CA SER A 80 70.16 -10.19 -23.62
C SER A 80 69.16 -11.17 -23.01
N THR A 81 68.20 -10.79 -22.17
CA THR A 81 67.31 -11.78 -21.52
C THR A 81 65.87 -11.31 -21.34
N GLY A 82 65.02 -11.62 -22.33
CA GLY A 82 63.66 -12.11 -22.10
C GLY A 82 62.52 -11.11 -21.84
N ASN A 83 61.54 -11.07 -22.75
CA ASN A 83 60.19 -10.50 -22.57
C ASN A 83 59.39 -11.06 -21.37
N THR A 84 59.92 -12.07 -20.69
CA THR A 84 59.39 -12.62 -19.43
C THR A 84 59.35 -11.55 -18.34
N ASP A 85 60.35 -10.68 -18.24
CA ASP A 85 60.51 -9.81 -17.07
C ASP A 85 59.40 -8.75 -16.91
N MET A 86 58.81 -8.26 -18.02
CA MET A 86 57.74 -7.24 -17.95
C MET A 86 56.35 -7.86 -17.76
N ALA A 87 56.08 -8.99 -18.41
CA ALA A 87 54.87 -9.77 -18.17
C ALA A 87 54.89 -10.37 -16.76
N ASP A 88 56.04 -10.85 -16.29
CA ASP A 88 56.26 -11.30 -14.92
C ASP A 88 56.19 -10.13 -13.93
N ALA A 89 56.61 -8.91 -14.30
CA ALA A 89 56.43 -7.74 -13.44
C ALA A 89 54.95 -7.36 -13.31
N ILE A 90 54.20 -7.30 -14.42
CA ILE A 90 52.75 -7.06 -14.39
C ILE A 90 52.06 -8.19 -13.63
N GLY A 91 52.45 -9.44 -13.88
CA GLY A 91 52.00 -10.63 -13.18
C GLY A 91 52.27 -10.61 -11.67
N ASN A 92 53.46 -10.18 -11.25
CA ASN A 92 53.82 -10.01 -9.84
C ASN A 92 53.11 -8.83 -9.18
N MET A 93 52.78 -7.78 -9.94
CA MET A 93 51.96 -6.66 -9.47
C MET A 93 50.49 -7.04 -9.36
N ALA A 94 49.99 -7.83 -10.32
CA ALA A 94 48.67 -8.44 -10.32
C ALA A 94 48.52 -9.37 -9.12
N ALA A 95 49.49 -10.26 -8.89
CA ALA A 95 49.60 -11.16 -7.73
C ALA A 95 49.70 -10.44 -6.37
N LYS A 96 49.74 -9.09 -6.35
CA LYS A 96 49.77 -8.25 -5.14
C LYS A 96 48.72 -7.14 -5.15
N GLY A 97 47.79 -7.10 -6.11
CA GLY A 97 46.62 -6.21 -6.10
C GLY A 97 46.95 -4.76 -6.45
N ASN A 98 48.09 -4.54 -7.09
CA ASN A 98 48.57 -3.20 -7.43
C ASN A 98 48.03 -2.73 -8.79
N TYR A 99 46.71 -2.64 -8.94
CA TYR A 99 46.04 -2.27 -10.20
C TYR A 99 46.44 -0.88 -10.71
N ALA A 100 46.62 0.10 -9.82
CA ALA A 100 47.14 1.43 -10.17
C ALA A 100 48.59 1.40 -10.69
N GLY A 101 49.40 0.46 -10.21
CA GLY A 101 50.76 0.24 -10.71
C GLY A 101 50.77 -0.44 -12.09
N ILE A 102 49.80 -1.31 -12.35
CA ILE A 102 49.60 -1.94 -13.66
C ILE A 102 49.19 -0.88 -14.67
N ASP A 103 48.18 -0.06 -14.35
CA ASP A 103 47.69 1.02 -15.21
C ASP A 103 48.80 2.04 -15.54
N ALA A 104 49.57 2.45 -14.52
CA ALA A 104 50.72 3.33 -14.72
C ALA A 104 51.81 2.73 -15.63
N ILE A 105 52.01 1.40 -15.63
CA ILE A 105 52.96 0.76 -16.54
C ILE A 105 52.39 0.66 -17.95
N THR A 106 51.13 0.27 -18.09
CA THR A 106 50.48 0.03 -19.38
C THR A 106 50.22 1.33 -20.15
N ASP A 107 49.90 2.42 -19.45
CA ASP A 107 49.82 3.78 -19.99
C ASP A 107 51.15 4.25 -20.59
N ASN A 108 52.25 3.97 -19.90
CA ASN A 108 53.58 4.43 -20.28
C ASN A 108 54.28 3.51 -21.30
N MET A 109 53.65 2.41 -21.74
CA MET A 109 54.19 1.58 -22.81
C MET A 109 54.13 2.30 -24.16
N SER A 110 55.22 2.23 -24.93
CA SER A 110 55.21 2.61 -26.34
C SER A 110 54.55 1.54 -27.22
N SER A 111 54.13 1.90 -28.45
CA SER A 111 53.65 0.94 -29.45
C SER A 111 54.66 -0.18 -29.76
N THR A 112 55.95 0.15 -29.74
CA THR A 112 57.03 -0.84 -29.90
C THR A 112 57.06 -1.83 -28.74
N GLN A 113 56.91 -1.37 -27.49
CA GLN A 113 56.85 -2.25 -26.32
C GLN A 113 55.58 -3.10 -26.30
N ARG A 114 54.44 -2.54 -26.70
CA ARG A 114 53.18 -3.30 -26.86
C ARG A 114 53.28 -4.38 -27.93
N SER A 115 53.89 -4.06 -29.08
CA SER A 115 54.12 -5.03 -30.18
C SER A 115 55.11 -6.16 -29.83
N GLN A 116 55.85 -6.03 -28.74
CA GLN A 116 56.81 -7.03 -28.27
C GLN A 116 56.20 -8.07 -27.33
N PHE A 117 54.95 -7.88 -26.86
CA PHE A 117 54.25 -8.93 -26.12
C PHE A 117 54.07 -10.17 -27.01
N THR A 118 54.52 -11.31 -26.51
CA THR A 118 54.17 -12.60 -27.11
C THR A 118 52.75 -12.99 -26.67
N ARG A 119 52.08 -13.82 -27.47
CA ARG A 119 50.75 -14.35 -27.10
C ARG A 119 50.77 -15.02 -25.71
N ALA A 120 51.78 -15.84 -25.45
CA ALA A 120 51.93 -16.53 -24.16
C ALA A 120 52.07 -15.56 -22.97
N SER A 121 52.85 -14.49 -23.12
CA SER A 121 52.99 -13.46 -22.07
C SER A 121 51.72 -12.65 -21.85
N TYR A 122 50.95 -12.38 -22.91
CA TYR A 122 49.66 -11.69 -22.81
C TYR A 122 48.62 -12.57 -22.08
N ASP A 123 48.47 -13.83 -22.49
CA ASP A 123 47.53 -14.78 -21.88
C ASP A 123 47.88 -15.06 -20.40
N THR A 124 49.17 -15.19 -20.09
CA THR A 124 49.64 -15.37 -18.69
C THR A 124 49.33 -14.15 -17.84
N THR A 125 49.51 -12.94 -18.39
CA THR A 125 49.22 -11.68 -17.69
C THR A 125 47.72 -11.57 -17.41
N LEU A 126 46.87 -11.89 -18.40
CA LEU A 126 45.42 -11.90 -18.23
C LEU A 126 44.97 -12.92 -17.18
N TRP A 127 45.49 -14.14 -17.24
CA TRP A 127 45.19 -15.19 -16.26
C TRP A 127 45.61 -14.81 -14.83
N GLN A 128 46.76 -14.13 -14.67
CA GLN A 128 47.22 -13.65 -13.35
C GLN A 128 46.40 -12.47 -12.82
N LEU A 129 45.91 -11.59 -13.70
CA LEU A 129 44.99 -10.52 -13.33
C LEU A 129 43.63 -11.08 -12.91
N SER A 130 43.19 -12.16 -13.55
CA SER A 130 41.87 -12.76 -13.33
C SER A 130 41.82 -13.62 -12.05
N THR A 131 42.84 -14.44 -11.79
CA THR A 131 42.95 -15.31 -10.59
C THR A 131 43.09 -14.58 -9.25
N ARG A 132 43.31 -13.26 -9.23
CA ARG A 132 43.35 -12.48 -7.98
C ARG A 132 42.18 -11.51 -7.78
N ALA A 133 41.47 -11.14 -8.85
CA ALA A 133 40.17 -10.47 -8.74
C ALA A 133 39.20 -11.28 -7.85
N ALA A 134 39.25 -12.59 -8.06
CA ALA A 134 38.74 -13.71 -7.27
C ALA A 134 38.89 -13.64 -5.74
N THR A 135 40.03 -13.18 -5.21
CA THR A 135 40.41 -13.40 -3.79
C THR A 135 40.28 -12.17 -2.89
N GLU A 136 40.03 -10.97 -3.44
CA GLU A 136 39.97 -9.71 -2.67
C GLU A 136 38.62 -8.97 -2.77
N GLY A 137 37.57 -9.58 -3.33
CA GLY A 137 36.19 -9.08 -3.23
C GLY A 137 35.90 -7.74 -3.92
N SER A 138 36.68 -7.35 -4.93
CA SER A 138 36.38 -6.16 -5.75
C SER A 138 36.43 -6.48 -7.26
N PRO A 139 35.39 -7.14 -7.81
CA PRO A 139 35.32 -7.52 -9.22
C PRO A 139 35.42 -6.31 -10.16
N VAL A 140 34.79 -5.18 -9.82
CA VAL A 140 34.66 -4.01 -10.70
C VAL A 140 36.00 -3.33 -11.02
N ALA A 141 36.86 -3.12 -10.03
CA ALA A 141 38.16 -2.47 -10.24
C ALA A 141 39.13 -3.35 -11.02
N ALA A 142 39.06 -4.67 -10.80
CA ALA A 142 39.85 -5.64 -11.56
C ALA A 142 39.37 -5.73 -13.02
N VAL A 143 38.05 -5.75 -13.25
CA VAL A 143 37.44 -5.73 -14.59
C VAL A 143 37.83 -4.47 -15.36
N ALA A 144 37.82 -3.29 -14.72
CA ALA A 144 38.24 -2.04 -15.34
C ALA A 144 39.73 -2.06 -15.76
N ALA A 145 40.63 -2.50 -14.88
CA ALA A 145 42.06 -2.59 -15.17
C ALA A 145 42.38 -3.64 -16.27
N ILE A 146 41.63 -4.74 -16.31
CA ILE A 146 41.79 -5.79 -17.33
C ILE A 146 41.27 -5.31 -18.69
N ASN A 147 40.09 -4.67 -18.72
CA ASN A 147 39.54 -4.10 -19.95
C ASN A 147 40.45 -3.02 -20.54
N ASP A 148 41.01 -2.17 -19.68
CA ASP A 148 41.99 -1.17 -20.07
C ASP A 148 43.29 -1.80 -20.64
N PHE A 149 43.85 -2.80 -19.95
CA PHE A 149 45.01 -3.56 -20.45
C PHE A 149 44.73 -4.21 -21.81
N ARG A 150 43.55 -4.83 -21.97
CA ARG A 150 43.11 -5.46 -23.23
C ARG A 150 42.92 -4.44 -24.34
N ALA A 151 42.25 -3.31 -24.08
CA ALA A 151 42.06 -2.24 -25.05
C ALA A 151 43.40 -1.68 -25.55
N LYS A 152 44.39 -1.57 -24.67
CA LYS A 152 45.75 -1.10 -25.01
C LYS A 152 46.55 -2.13 -25.82
N MET A 153 46.26 -3.43 -25.71
CA MET A 153 47.02 -4.53 -26.34
C MET A 153 46.38 -5.14 -27.60
N THR A 154 45.06 -5.03 -27.77
CA THR A 154 44.26 -5.71 -28.82
C THR A 154 44.64 -5.34 -30.26
N THR A 155 45.33 -4.22 -30.48
CA THR A 155 45.85 -3.85 -31.81
C THR A 155 47.05 -4.71 -32.26
N TYR A 156 47.67 -5.48 -31.36
CA TYR A 156 48.95 -6.19 -31.59
C TYR A 156 48.84 -7.72 -31.48
N LEU A 157 47.81 -8.23 -30.81
CA LEU A 157 47.55 -9.67 -30.64
C LEU A 157 46.06 -9.93 -30.89
N PRO A 158 45.66 -10.43 -32.08
CA PRO A 158 44.26 -10.76 -32.36
C PRO A 158 43.80 -11.93 -31.49
N PRO A 159 42.50 -12.04 -31.15
CA PRO A 159 41.96 -13.14 -30.35
C PRO A 159 42.30 -14.52 -30.96
N VAL A 160 42.68 -15.50 -30.13
CA VAL A 160 42.85 -16.91 -30.53
C VAL A 160 42.09 -17.77 -29.52
N ALA A 161 41.81 -19.03 -29.88
CA ALA A 161 41.12 -19.96 -29.01
C ALA A 161 41.94 -20.29 -27.75
N ASN A 162 41.40 -20.02 -26.57
CA ASN A 162 41.94 -20.38 -25.27
C ASN A 162 41.07 -21.46 -24.58
N THR A 163 41.68 -22.24 -23.69
CA THR A 163 40.96 -23.16 -22.80
C THR A 163 41.26 -22.77 -21.36
N PHE A 164 40.23 -22.34 -20.63
CA PHE A 164 40.32 -21.96 -19.22
C PHE A 164 39.89 -23.13 -18.34
N ALA A 165 40.57 -23.33 -17.21
CA ALA A 165 40.20 -24.31 -16.19
C ALA A 165 40.12 -23.61 -14.83
N GLY A 166 38.98 -23.69 -14.16
CA GLY A 166 38.76 -23.09 -12.84
C GLY A 166 39.49 -23.81 -11.71
N THR A 167 39.59 -23.15 -10.56
CA THR A 167 40.18 -23.66 -9.32
C THR A 167 39.13 -23.75 -8.21
N SER A 168 39.49 -24.25 -7.03
CA SER A 168 38.62 -24.08 -5.86
C SER A 168 38.70 -22.64 -5.36
N GLY A 169 37.57 -21.93 -5.35
CA GLY A 169 37.41 -20.52 -5.00
C GLY A 169 36.54 -19.81 -6.05
N ASP A 170 36.23 -18.54 -5.80
CA ASP A 170 35.54 -17.66 -6.74
C ASP A 170 36.51 -17.30 -7.88
N ASP A 171 36.27 -17.69 -9.13
CA ASP A 171 37.14 -17.41 -10.27
C ASP A 171 36.56 -16.29 -11.16
N VAL A 172 37.43 -15.47 -11.77
CA VAL A 172 37.03 -14.56 -12.87
C VAL A 172 37.71 -15.00 -14.16
N ILE A 173 36.93 -15.19 -15.22
CA ILE A 173 37.39 -15.70 -16.52
C ILE A 173 37.05 -14.69 -17.62
N PHE A 174 38.03 -14.36 -18.44
CA PHE A 174 37.86 -13.41 -19.53
C PHE A 174 37.81 -14.12 -20.88
N VAL A 175 36.69 -13.97 -21.59
CA VAL A 175 36.47 -14.56 -22.91
C VAL A 175 36.58 -13.47 -23.97
N ASP A 176 37.43 -13.69 -24.97
CA ASP A 176 37.72 -12.71 -26.03
C ASP A 176 37.53 -13.23 -27.45
N SER A 177 37.35 -14.54 -27.59
CA SER A 177 37.14 -15.23 -28.84
C SER A 177 35.99 -16.22 -28.70
N ALA A 178 35.12 -16.31 -29.72
CA ALA A 178 34.06 -17.33 -29.74
C ALA A 178 34.59 -18.77 -29.83
N SER A 179 35.91 -18.92 -30.05
CA SER A 179 36.59 -20.22 -30.01
C SER A 179 37.15 -20.56 -28.62
N ASP A 180 37.01 -19.68 -27.63
CA ASP A 180 37.41 -19.95 -26.26
C ASP A 180 36.52 -21.03 -25.64
N THR A 181 37.11 -21.81 -24.74
CA THR A 181 36.45 -22.88 -24.00
C THR A 181 36.67 -22.65 -22.52
N VAL A 182 35.60 -22.71 -21.74
CA VAL A 182 35.62 -22.56 -20.28
C VAL A 182 35.28 -23.91 -19.67
N ASN A 183 36.26 -24.54 -19.02
CA ASN A 183 36.14 -25.86 -18.41
C ASN A 183 36.15 -25.77 -16.88
N SER A 184 35.19 -26.41 -16.23
CA SER A 184 35.08 -26.61 -14.76
C SER A 184 35.55 -25.39 -13.95
N VAL A 185 34.74 -24.34 -13.97
CA VAL A 185 34.71 -23.31 -12.91
C VAL A 185 34.43 -24.06 -11.59
N GLY A 186 35.38 -24.01 -10.66
CA GLY A 186 35.56 -25.07 -9.67
C GLY A 186 34.48 -25.08 -8.59
N ALA A 187 34.80 -24.62 -7.39
CA ALA A 187 33.81 -24.48 -6.31
C ALA A 187 33.95 -23.09 -5.74
N GLY A 188 32.90 -22.29 -5.73
CA GLY A 188 32.97 -20.86 -5.44
C GLY A 188 31.87 -20.14 -6.21
N PHE A 189 31.91 -18.81 -6.23
CA PHE A 189 31.10 -17.97 -7.09
C PHE A 189 31.91 -17.52 -8.31
N ASP A 190 31.61 -18.06 -9.47
CA ASP A 190 32.45 -17.93 -10.66
C ASP A 190 31.86 -16.94 -11.67
N THR A 191 32.71 -16.07 -12.23
CA THR A 191 32.32 -14.98 -13.13
C THR A 191 33.00 -15.07 -14.49
N VAL A 192 32.23 -15.03 -15.57
CA VAL A 192 32.74 -14.87 -16.94
C VAL A 192 32.50 -13.45 -17.43
N VAL A 193 33.56 -12.77 -17.86
CA VAL A 193 33.50 -11.47 -18.53
C VAL A 193 33.83 -11.66 -20.02
N SER A 194 32.86 -11.45 -20.90
CA SER A 194 32.99 -11.81 -22.32
C SER A 194 32.83 -10.61 -23.25
N THR A 195 33.77 -10.44 -24.19
CA THR A 195 33.65 -9.44 -25.27
C THR A 195 33.02 -9.97 -26.55
N VAL A 196 32.60 -11.24 -26.54
CA VAL A 196 31.87 -11.94 -27.60
C VAL A 196 30.64 -12.62 -27.01
N SER A 197 29.68 -13.04 -27.83
CA SER A 197 28.53 -13.78 -27.30
C SER A 197 28.97 -15.08 -26.63
N PHE A 198 28.49 -15.35 -25.42
CA PHE A 198 28.97 -16.42 -24.54
C PHE A 198 27.87 -17.40 -24.16
N LYS A 199 28.19 -18.70 -24.17
CA LYS A 199 27.24 -19.78 -23.84
C LYS A 199 27.73 -20.63 -22.67
N ALA A 200 27.05 -20.54 -21.54
CA ALA A 200 27.25 -21.40 -20.37
C ALA A 200 26.54 -22.76 -20.47
N ASN A 201 25.74 -23.03 -21.51
CA ASN A 201 24.96 -24.27 -21.65
C ASN A 201 25.49 -25.31 -22.65
N THR A 202 26.63 -25.07 -23.32
CA THR A 202 27.06 -25.90 -24.47
C THR A 202 27.88 -27.13 -24.13
N THR A 203 28.34 -27.30 -22.88
CA THR A 203 29.18 -28.44 -22.46
C THR A 203 28.86 -28.84 -21.02
N ALA A 204 29.13 -30.09 -20.61
CA ALA A 204 29.00 -30.52 -19.20
C ALA A 204 30.01 -29.87 -18.23
N LEU A 205 30.62 -28.73 -18.61
CA LEU A 205 31.82 -28.15 -18.02
C LEU A 205 31.64 -26.69 -17.57
N ASN A 206 30.50 -26.06 -17.83
CA ASN A 206 30.09 -24.72 -17.38
C ASN A 206 28.75 -24.75 -16.62
N SER A 207 28.41 -25.94 -16.09
CA SER A 207 27.22 -26.21 -15.29
C SER A 207 27.30 -25.73 -13.84
N THR A 208 28.39 -25.05 -13.48
CA THR A 208 28.70 -24.49 -12.16
C THR A 208 29.12 -23.02 -12.28
N LEU A 209 28.67 -22.33 -13.34
CA LEU A 209 28.94 -20.91 -13.52
C LEU A 209 27.77 -20.12 -12.95
N GLU A 210 28.04 -19.10 -12.15
CA GLU A 210 27.01 -18.27 -11.52
C GLU A 210 26.88 -16.88 -12.14
N GLN A 211 27.93 -16.31 -12.76
CA GLN A 211 27.84 -14.94 -13.31
C GLN A 211 28.40 -14.81 -14.73
N ILE A 212 27.67 -14.06 -15.57
CA ILE A 212 28.11 -13.65 -16.91
C ILE A 212 28.00 -12.13 -17.01
N ILE A 213 29.07 -11.48 -17.49
CA ILE A 213 29.12 -10.04 -17.76
C ILE A 213 29.53 -9.85 -19.21
N LEU A 214 28.64 -9.32 -20.04
CA LEU A 214 28.94 -8.95 -21.41
C LEU A 214 29.67 -7.61 -21.45
N ALA A 215 30.62 -7.49 -22.36
CA ALA A 215 31.41 -6.29 -22.59
C ALA A 215 31.64 -6.06 -24.09
N GLY A 216 32.10 -4.87 -24.44
CA GLY A 216 32.45 -4.53 -25.82
C GLY A 216 31.26 -4.70 -26.76
N SER A 217 31.42 -5.54 -27.78
CA SER A 217 30.42 -5.77 -28.84
C SER A 217 29.71 -7.12 -28.72
N ALA A 218 29.73 -7.76 -27.54
CA ALA A 218 28.99 -8.99 -27.32
C ALA A 218 27.48 -8.72 -27.42
N THR A 219 26.73 -9.65 -28.03
CA THR A 219 25.29 -9.45 -28.28
C THR A 219 24.41 -10.50 -27.59
N SER A 220 25.00 -11.54 -26.99
CA SER A 220 24.19 -12.57 -26.35
C SER A 220 24.91 -13.28 -25.21
N ALA A 221 24.18 -13.57 -24.14
CA ALA A 221 24.61 -14.42 -23.04
C ALA A 221 23.60 -15.56 -22.87
N TYR A 222 24.10 -16.73 -22.51
CA TYR A 222 23.27 -17.88 -22.23
C TYR A 222 23.78 -18.51 -20.94
N GLY A 223 22.94 -18.59 -19.92
CA GLY A 223 23.17 -19.17 -18.61
C GLY A 223 23.14 -20.70 -18.62
N ASN A 224 22.80 -21.30 -17.48
CA ASN A 224 22.69 -22.73 -17.23
C ASN A 224 21.45 -23.00 -16.35
N ASN A 225 21.36 -24.18 -15.72
CA ASN A 225 20.20 -24.55 -14.90
C ASN A 225 20.40 -24.21 -13.40
N LEU A 226 21.28 -23.26 -13.09
CA LEU A 226 21.51 -22.71 -11.76
C LEU A 226 21.09 -21.25 -11.77
N ASN A 227 20.86 -20.69 -10.58
CA ASN A 227 20.70 -19.26 -10.37
C ASN A 227 21.91 -18.50 -10.93
N ASN A 228 21.70 -17.74 -11.99
CA ASN A 228 22.69 -16.99 -12.72
C ASN A 228 22.46 -15.50 -12.59
N VAL A 229 23.56 -14.75 -12.50
CA VAL A 229 23.57 -13.29 -12.59
C VAL A 229 24.11 -12.91 -13.96
N ILE A 230 23.28 -12.32 -14.81
CA ILE A 230 23.64 -11.97 -16.19
C ILE A 230 23.59 -10.45 -16.36
N HIS A 231 24.72 -9.85 -16.72
CA HIS A 231 24.81 -8.43 -17.07
C HIS A 231 25.06 -8.27 -18.56
N GLY A 232 24.14 -7.60 -19.25
CA GLY A 232 24.35 -7.10 -20.60
C GLY A 232 25.29 -5.89 -20.63
N ASN A 233 25.49 -5.37 -21.83
CA ASN A 233 26.27 -4.17 -22.11
C ASN A 233 25.40 -3.13 -22.82
N ALA A 234 25.98 -2.00 -23.23
CA ALA A 234 25.24 -0.92 -23.89
C ALA A 234 24.75 -1.23 -25.33
N SER A 235 24.90 -2.47 -25.82
CA SER A 235 24.39 -2.93 -27.13
C SER A 235 23.09 -3.69 -26.91
N ALA A 236 22.24 -3.78 -27.94
CA ALA A 236 21.10 -4.71 -27.93
C ALA A 236 21.58 -6.17 -27.71
N ASN A 237 21.18 -6.76 -26.60
CA ASN A 237 21.59 -8.05 -26.09
C ASN A 237 20.42 -9.03 -26.06
N THR A 238 20.72 -10.31 -26.27
CA THR A 238 19.77 -11.41 -26.04
C THR A 238 20.30 -12.26 -24.90
N LEU A 239 19.62 -12.26 -23.77
CA LEU A 239 20.06 -12.84 -22.51
C LEU A 239 19.13 -14.01 -22.15
N TYR A 240 19.69 -15.20 -21.98
CA TYR A 240 18.95 -16.39 -21.55
C TYR A 240 19.47 -16.87 -20.21
N GLY A 241 18.62 -17.01 -19.20
CA GLY A 241 18.91 -17.64 -17.91
C GLY A 241 18.90 -19.16 -18.01
N TYR A 242 17.79 -19.69 -18.55
CA TYR A 242 17.34 -21.09 -18.67
C TYR A 242 16.62 -21.65 -17.47
N GLY A 243 17.30 -21.90 -16.36
CA GLY A 243 16.58 -22.37 -15.19
C GLY A 243 17.33 -22.14 -13.90
N GLY A 244 16.61 -22.17 -12.78
CA GLY A 244 17.08 -21.53 -11.56
C GLY A 244 16.40 -20.17 -11.41
N SER A 245 16.68 -19.50 -10.30
CA SER A 245 16.24 -18.12 -10.06
C SER A 245 17.34 -17.16 -10.47
N ASP A 246 17.21 -16.61 -11.67
CA ASP A 246 18.17 -15.79 -12.38
C ASP A 246 17.95 -14.30 -12.13
N LEU A 247 19.03 -13.53 -12.26
CA LEU A 247 19.05 -12.08 -12.13
C LEU A 247 19.63 -11.49 -13.41
N ILE A 248 18.79 -10.87 -14.23
CA ILE A 248 19.13 -10.45 -15.58
C ILE A 248 19.05 -8.92 -15.69
N TYR A 249 20.20 -8.30 -15.97
CA TYR A 249 20.34 -6.87 -16.25
C TYR A 249 20.58 -6.67 -17.74
N GLY A 250 19.62 -6.08 -18.49
CA GLY A 250 19.82 -5.74 -19.90
C GLY A 250 20.95 -4.72 -20.09
N GLY A 251 20.90 -3.66 -19.27
CA GLY A 251 21.71 -2.46 -19.47
C GLY A 251 21.11 -1.57 -20.55
N ALA A 252 21.80 -0.49 -20.92
CA ALA A 252 21.23 0.58 -21.76
C ALA A 252 20.75 0.21 -23.18
N GLY A 253 20.95 -1.05 -23.61
CA GLY A 253 20.62 -1.55 -24.94
C GLY A 253 19.11 -1.58 -25.20
N ALA A 254 18.70 -2.19 -26.32
CA ALA A 254 17.32 -2.61 -26.51
C ALA A 254 17.35 -4.14 -26.44
N ASP A 255 17.11 -4.66 -25.25
CA ASP A 255 17.50 -6.02 -24.87
C ASP A 255 16.31 -6.98 -24.92
N SER A 256 16.61 -8.27 -25.07
CA SER A 256 15.62 -9.34 -24.99
C SER A 256 16.05 -10.33 -23.92
N MET A 257 15.28 -10.41 -22.85
CA MET A 257 15.61 -11.16 -21.65
C MET A 257 14.65 -12.34 -21.49
N TYR A 258 15.22 -13.52 -21.26
CA TYR A 258 14.51 -14.80 -21.11
C TYR A 258 15.07 -15.48 -19.85
N GLY A 259 14.33 -15.51 -18.76
CA GLY A 259 14.72 -16.15 -17.51
C GLY A 259 14.59 -17.66 -17.62
N GLY A 260 13.41 -18.13 -18.00
CA GLY A 260 13.14 -19.56 -18.14
C GLY A 260 12.60 -20.12 -16.83
N THR A 261 12.90 -21.36 -16.46
CA THR A 261 12.22 -21.97 -15.30
C THR A 261 12.82 -21.56 -13.95
N GLY A 262 12.01 -21.07 -13.03
CA GLY A 262 12.41 -20.62 -11.70
C GLY A 262 11.93 -19.18 -11.48
N ASP A 263 12.10 -18.66 -10.27
CA ASP A 263 11.62 -17.31 -9.96
C ASP A 263 12.73 -16.29 -10.32
N ASP A 264 12.56 -15.59 -11.43
CA ASP A 264 13.56 -14.73 -12.07
C ASP A 264 13.31 -13.23 -11.82
N PHE A 265 14.39 -12.45 -11.90
CA PHE A 265 14.36 -11.00 -11.75
C PHE A 265 14.99 -10.31 -12.97
N TYR A 266 14.26 -9.35 -13.54
CA TYR A 266 14.67 -8.56 -14.69
C TYR A 266 14.85 -7.09 -14.31
N SER A 267 15.93 -6.47 -14.78
CA SER A 267 16.12 -5.03 -14.69
C SER A 267 15.99 -4.40 -16.08
N VAL A 268 14.97 -3.55 -16.21
CA VAL A 268 14.61 -2.83 -17.45
C VAL A 268 14.97 -1.35 -17.30
N ASP A 269 15.82 -0.84 -18.20
CA ASP A 269 16.25 0.55 -18.21
C ASP A 269 15.99 1.27 -19.55
N ASN A 270 15.51 0.53 -20.55
CA ASN A 270 15.17 1.04 -21.87
C ASN A 270 13.75 0.62 -22.27
N VAL A 271 12.97 1.57 -22.78
CA VAL A 271 11.58 1.34 -23.22
C VAL A 271 11.46 0.34 -24.38
N SER A 272 12.57 0.00 -25.03
CA SER A 272 12.64 -1.01 -26.10
C SER A 272 13.11 -2.38 -25.61
N ASP A 273 13.35 -2.55 -24.30
CA ASP A 273 13.62 -3.84 -23.71
C ASP A 273 12.38 -4.72 -23.75
N VAL A 274 12.62 -6.02 -23.89
CA VAL A 274 11.58 -7.05 -23.96
C VAL A 274 11.91 -8.13 -22.96
N VAL A 275 10.99 -8.37 -22.04
CA VAL A 275 11.01 -9.54 -21.16
C VAL A 275 10.15 -10.63 -21.80
N VAL A 276 10.62 -11.87 -21.75
CA VAL A 276 9.93 -13.02 -22.33
C VAL A 276 9.68 -14.09 -21.29
N GLU A 277 8.41 -14.31 -20.99
CA GLU A 277 7.93 -15.32 -20.04
C GLU A 277 6.95 -16.31 -20.68
N LEU A 278 7.18 -17.61 -20.48
CA LEU A 278 6.25 -18.67 -20.87
C LEU A 278 5.46 -19.21 -19.67
N VAL A 279 4.38 -19.92 -19.98
CA VAL A 279 3.46 -20.41 -18.95
C VAL A 279 4.12 -21.49 -18.09
N ASN A 280 3.99 -21.36 -16.76
CA ASN A 280 4.57 -22.24 -15.74
C ASN A 280 6.11 -22.21 -15.67
N GLU A 281 6.70 -21.05 -15.95
CA GLU A 281 8.14 -20.87 -15.83
C GLU A 281 8.55 -20.37 -14.45
N GLY A 282 7.79 -19.52 -13.76
CA GLY A 282 8.15 -19.09 -12.41
C GLY A 282 7.11 -18.20 -11.76
N TYR A 283 7.52 -17.55 -10.67
CA TYR A 283 6.97 -16.27 -10.21
C TYR A 283 8.02 -15.19 -10.44
N ASP A 284 7.79 -14.34 -11.44
CA ASP A 284 8.85 -13.48 -11.97
C ASP A 284 8.62 -12.01 -11.62
N ILE A 285 9.72 -11.24 -11.56
CA ILE A 285 9.71 -9.82 -11.19
C ILE A 285 10.43 -8.98 -12.25
N VAL A 286 9.76 -7.93 -12.73
CA VAL A 286 10.38 -6.88 -13.53
C VAL A 286 10.55 -5.61 -12.69
N GLU A 287 11.79 -5.20 -12.44
CA GLU A 287 12.11 -3.87 -11.94
C GLU A 287 12.43 -2.94 -13.11
N SER A 288 11.62 -1.90 -13.31
CA SER A 288 11.74 -0.99 -14.44
C SER A 288 11.98 0.45 -14.02
N SER A 289 13.03 1.07 -14.54
CA SER A 289 13.31 2.51 -14.36
C SER A 289 12.66 3.40 -15.43
N VAL A 290 11.96 2.77 -16.38
CA VAL A 290 11.18 3.38 -17.47
C VAL A 290 9.75 2.85 -17.46
N SER A 291 8.85 3.50 -18.21
CA SER A 291 7.50 2.96 -18.41
C SER A 291 7.54 1.57 -19.05
N PHE A 292 6.76 0.63 -18.52
CA PHE A 292 6.74 -0.77 -18.93
C PHE A 292 5.32 -1.20 -19.33
N ASP A 293 5.20 -1.99 -20.38
CA ASP A 293 3.90 -2.46 -20.91
C ASP A 293 3.91 -3.99 -21.04
N GLY A 294 3.38 -4.66 -20.02
CA GLY A 294 3.21 -6.11 -19.94
C GLY A 294 2.11 -6.67 -20.84
N SER A 295 1.30 -5.82 -21.49
CA SER A 295 0.16 -6.26 -22.32
C SER A 295 0.58 -6.81 -23.69
N THR A 296 1.87 -6.71 -24.05
CA THR A 296 2.37 -7.09 -25.37
C THR A 296 2.23 -8.60 -25.59
N ALA A 297 1.18 -8.97 -26.34
CA ALA A 297 0.76 -10.34 -26.57
C ALA A 297 1.89 -11.27 -27.06
N GLY A 298 2.10 -12.37 -26.31
CA GLY A 298 2.95 -13.49 -26.70
C GLY A 298 4.40 -13.42 -26.21
N LEU A 299 4.78 -12.35 -25.52
CA LEU A 299 6.09 -12.21 -24.89
C LEU A 299 5.96 -12.10 -23.36
N MET A 300 4.90 -11.53 -22.81
CA MET A 300 4.80 -11.23 -21.36
C MET A 300 3.55 -11.85 -20.71
N ASN A 301 3.04 -12.94 -21.26
CA ASN A 301 1.72 -13.50 -20.93
C ASN A 301 1.66 -14.21 -19.56
N SER A 302 2.79 -14.36 -18.88
CA SER A 302 2.90 -15.08 -17.60
C SER A 302 3.81 -14.30 -16.65
N LEU A 303 3.81 -12.97 -16.75
CA LEU A 303 4.54 -12.12 -15.82
C LEU A 303 3.62 -11.77 -14.65
N GLU A 304 4.05 -11.96 -13.42
CA GLU A 304 3.23 -11.68 -12.24
C GLU A 304 3.52 -10.31 -11.62
N ASN A 305 4.79 -9.87 -11.55
CA ASN A 305 5.15 -8.69 -10.76
C ASN A 305 5.90 -7.62 -11.57
N ILE A 306 5.49 -6.36 -11.42
CA ILE A 306 6.14 -5.19 -12.05
C ILE A 306 6.38 -4.11 -11.01
N TYR A 307 7.63 -3.74 -10.77
CA TYR A 307 8.05 -2.69 -9.84
C TYR A 307 8.65 -1.51 -10.59
N LEU A 308 8.02 -0.35 -10.51
CA LEU A 308 8.52 0.89 -11.09
C LEU A 308 9.55 1.53 -10.16
N THR A 309 10.61 2.08 -10.74
CA THR A 309 11.66 2.80 -10.02
C THR A 309 12.05 4.09 -10.74
N GLY A 310 12.78 4.95 -10.04
CA GLY A 310 13.40 6.13 -10.62
C GLY A 310 12.38 7.12 -11.17
N THR A 311 12.26 7.19 -12.50
CA THR A 311 11.39 8.16 -13.19
C THR A 311 10.32 7.50 -14.07
N ALA A 312 10.15 6.19 -13.96
CA ALA A 312 9.08 5.47 -14.63
C ALA A 312 7.72 6.05 -14.22
N ARG A 313 6.78 6.11 -15.17
CA ARG A 313 5.46 6.70 -14.95
C ARG A 313 4.30 5.78 -15.27
N SER A 314 4.55 4.59 -15.81
CA SER A 314 3.45 3.69 -16.12
C SER A 314 3.86 2.23 -16.15
N ALA A 315 2.96 1.38 -15.68
CA ALA A 315 3.02 -0.06 -15.79
C ALA A 315 1.67 -0.57 -16.28
N THR A 316 1.68 -1.57 -17.17
CA THR A 316 0.49 -2.31 -17.56
C THR A 316 0.75 -3.79 -17.33
N GLY A 317 -0.18 -4.47 -16.67
CA GLY A 317 -0.18 -5.91 -16.46
C GLY A 317 -0.53 -6.70 -17.72
N ASN A 318 -0.94 -7.94 -17.52
CA ASN A 318 -1.49 -8.86 -18.51
C ASN A 318 -2.86 -9.37 -18.02
N ASN A 319 -3.41 -10.41 -18.64
CA ASN A 319 -4.76 -10.89 -18.27
C ASN A 319 -4.77 -11.91 -17.11
N LEU A 320 -3.71 -11.96 -16.30
CA LEU A 320 -3.58 -12.80 -15.12
C LEU A 320 -3.50 -11.89 -13.89
N ASP A 321 -3.69 -12.47 -12.71
CA ASP A 321 -3.46 -11.80 -11.43
C ASP A 321 -2.02 -11.25 -11.38
N ASN A 322 -1.89 -9.92 -11.29
CA ASN A 322 -0.62 -9.22 -11.28
C ASN A 322 -0.47 -8.38 -10.01
N PHE A 323 0.79 -8.18 -9.61
CA PHE A 323 1.15 -7.20 -8.60
C PHE A 323 1.96 -6.08 -9.25
N LEU A 324 1.41 -4.86 -9.25
CA LEU A 324 2.04 -3.68 -9.82
C LEU A 324 2.37 -2.70 -8.68
N LEU A 325 3.66 -2.41 -8.52
CA LEU A 325 4.14 -1.42 -7.55
C LEU A 325 4.69 -0.20 -8.30
N GLY A 326 4.10 0.95 -8.03
CA GLY A 326 4.52 2.26 -8.46
C GLY A 326 5.76 2.78 -7.73
N ASN A 327 6.00 4.07 -7.86
CA ASN A 327 7.08 4.81 -7.22
C ASN A 327 6.58 6.17 -6.72
N GLU A 328 7.45 6.99 -6.13
CA GLU A 328 7.10 8.29 -5.54
C GLU A 328 6.74 9.40 -6.56
N VAL A 329 6.41 9.07 -7.80
CA VAL A 329 5.94 10.03 -8.81
C VAL A 329 4.57 9.62 -9.32
N ALA A 330 3.79 10.58 -9.82
CA ALA A 330 2.54 10.33 -10.54
C ALA A 330 2.68 9.19 -11.56
N ASN A 331 2.03 8.06 -11.27
CA ASN A 331 2.04 6.80 -11.98
C ASN A 331 0.70 6.51 -12.64
N VAL A 332 0.76 5.78 -13.74
CA VAL A 332 -0.40 5.20 -14.42
C VAL A 332 -0.27 3.70 -14.36
N LEU A 333 -1.09 3.03 -13.55
CA LEU A 333 -1.07 1.58 -13.38
C LEU A 333 -2.35 0.98 -13.98
N VAL A 334 -2.22 -0.08 -14.77
CA VAL A 334 -3.34 -0.77 -15.40
C VAL A 334 -3.18 -2.27 -15.17
N GLY A 335 -4.09 -2.89 -14.40
CA GLY A 335 -4.11 -4.33 -14.14
C GLY A 335 -4.49 -5.15 -15.38
N MET A 336 -5.53 -4.70 -16.09
CA MET A 336 -6.25 -5.43 -17.14
C MET A 336 -7.19 -6.50 -16.52
N SER A 337 -7.38 -7.65 -17.16
CA SER A 337 -8.18 -8.70 -16.53
C SER A 337 -7.33 -9.45 -15.50
N GLY A 338 -7.94 -9.94 -14.43
CA GLY A 338 -7.21 -10.67 -13.40
C GLY A 338 -7.78 -10.30 -12.05
N SER A 339 -7.26 -10.86 -10.98
CA SER A 339 -7.36 -10.23 -9.68
C SER A 339 -6.06 -9.56 -9.31
N ASP A 340 -6.00 -8.24 -9.50
CA ASP A 340 -4.75 -7.48 -9.45
C ASP A 340 -4.55 -6.78 -8.10
N ASP A 341 -3.29 -6.71 -7.67
CA ASP A 341 -2.86 -5.91 -6.52
C ASP A 341 -2.03 -4.71 -7.04
N LEU A 342 -2.62 -3.52 -7.05
CA LEU A 342 -2.02 -2.30 -7.61
C LEU A 342 -1.67 -1.32 -6.49
N GLN A 343 -0.41 -0.87 -6.44
CA GLN A 343 0.08 0.05 -5.42
C GLN A 343 0.74 1.29 -6.03
N GLY A 344 0.13 2.47 -5.92
CA GLY A 344 0.67 3.72 -6.49
C GLY A 344 1.88 4.28 -5.74
N LEU A 345 1.86 4.17 -4.41
CA LEU A 345 2.72 4.91 -3.47
C LEU A 345 2.38 6.41 -3.45
N GLY A 346 3.37 7.30 -3.57
CA GLY A 346 3.14 8.74 -3.46
C GLY A 346 3.10 9.43 -4.83
N GLY A 347 2.46 10.59 -4.89
CA GLY A 347 2.23 11.32 -6.14
C GLY A 347 0.78 11.17 -6.58
N ASP A 348 0.36 11.99 -7.54
CA ASP A 348 -1.02 11.97 -8.06
C ASP A 348 -1.13 10.87 -9.14
N ASP A 349 -1.54 9.68 -8.73
CA ASP A 349 -1.61 8.46 -9.50
C ASP A 349 -2.97 8.27 -10.20
N THR A 350 -2.97 7.42 -11.22
CA THR A 350 -4.18 6.93 -11.87
C THR A 350 -4.09 5.42 -12.03
N ILE A 351 -5.00 4.69 -11.37
CA ILE A 351 -4.98 3.24 -11.27
C ILE A 351 -6.27 2.67 -11.84
N TRP A 352 -6.14 1.66 -12.70
CA TRP A 352 -7.24 0.89 -13.27
C TRP A 352 -7.06 -0.60 -12.94
N GLY A 353 -7.99 -1.17 -12.18
CA GLY A 353 -8.06 -2.59 -11.83
C GLY A 353 -8.53 -3.45 -13.00
N ASP A 354 -9.66 -3.10 -13.62
CA ASP A 354 -10.40 -3.83 -14.68
C ASP A 354 -10.93 -5.23 -14.24
N GLY A 355 -10.42 -5.80 -13.15
CA GLY A 355 -10.85 -7.01 -12.45
C GLY A 355 -10.82 -6.80 -10.92
N GLY A 356 -11.41 -7.72 -10.13
CA GLY A 356 -11.47 -7.57 -8.67
C GLY A 356 -10.07 -7.55 -8.03
N GLY A 357 -9.89 -7.13 -6.79
CA GLY A 357 -8.55 -7.12 -6.19
C GLY A 357 -8.35 -6.04 -5.15
N ASN A 358 -7.10 -5.60 -4.98
CA ASN A 358 -6.79 -4.52 -4.04
C ASN A 358 -6.03 -3.41 -4.75
N MET A 359 -6.51 -2.18 -4.58
CA MET A 359 -5.85 -0.97 -5.03
C MET A 359 -5.53 -0.13 -3.82
N ALA A 360 -4.26 0.23 -3.65
CA ALA A 360 -3.82 1.10 -2.57
C ALA A 360 -2.89 2.19 -3.08
N ILE A 361 -3.13 3.40 -2.64
CA ILE A 361 -2.23 4.53 -2.84
C ILE A 361 -1.70 5.00 -1.49
N ALA A 362 -0.87 6.04 -1.46
CA ALA A 362 -0.34 6.60 -0.22
C ALA A 362 -0.68 8.08 -0.05
N SER A 363 -0.04 8.98 -0.79
CA SER A 363 -0.35 10.40 -0.65
C SER A 363 -0.32 11.08 -2.00
N GLY A 364 -1.35 11.84 -2.34
CA GLY A 364 -1.57 12.42 -3.66
C GLY A 364 -3.03 12.77 -3.82
N ASP A 365 -3.39 13.54 -4.85
CA ASP A 365 -4.80 13.62 -5.25
C ASP A 365 -5.00 12.60 -6.39
N ASP A 366 -5.59 11.46 -6.09
CA ASP A 366 -5.51 10.27 -6.94
C ASP A 366 -6.83 9.87 -7.61
N ILE A 367 -6.74 9.00 -8.62
CA ILE A 367 -7.91 8.42 -9.30
C ILE A 367 -7.75 6.90 -9.37
N LEU A 368 -8.67 6.17 -8.74
CA LEU A 368 -8.72 4.72 -8.76
C LEU A 368 -10.04 4.25 -9.40
N SER A 369 -9.99 3.23 -10.24
CA SER A 369 -11.18 2.57 -10.82
C SER A 369 -11.02 1.04 -10.77
N GLY A 370 -11.93 0.35 -10.10
CA GLY A 370 -11.93 -1.11 -9.92
C GLY A 370 -12.36 -1.88 -11.16
N GLY A 371 -13.43 -1.44 -11.79
CA GLY A 371 -13.87 -1.99 -13.07
C GLY A 371 -14.85 -3.14 -12.90
N SER A 372 -14.39 -4.39 -12.78
CA SER A 372 -15.33 -5.50 -12.63
C SER A 372 -14.87 -6.52 -11.61
N GLY A 373 -15.79 -7.05 -10.80
CA GLY A 373 -15.43 -7.93 -9.70
C GLY A 373 -15.35 -7.15 -8.39
N ASN A 374 -14.98 -7.82 -7.30
CA ASN A 374 -15.04 -7.20 -5.99
C ASN A 374 -13.68 -6.59 -5.65
N ASP A 375 -13.66 -5.28 -5.44
CA ASP A 375 -12.45 -4.48 -5.24
C ASP A 375 -12.37 -3.91 -3.83
N ASN A 376 -11.15 -3.81 -3.28
CA ASN A 376 -10.87 -2.98 -2.11
C ASN A 376 -9.96 -1.82 -2.52
N MET A 377 -10.43 -0.60 -2.33
CA MET A 377 -9.79 0.63 -2.80
C MET A 377 -9.45 1.52 -1.61
N PHE A 378 -8.18 1.88 -1.46
CA PHE A 378 -7.69 2.70 -0.34
C PHE A 378 -7.04 3.98 -0.88
N GLY A 379 -7.68 5.13 -0.65
CA GLY A 379 -7.21 6.47 -1.02
C GLY A 379 -6.12 7.02 -0.08
N GLU A 380 -6.20 6.65 1.20
CA GLU A 380 -5.26 7.05 2.26
C GLU A 380 -5.18 8.57 2.50
N GLY A 381 -4.50 9.36 1.67
CA GLY A 381 -4.28 10.77 1.98
C GLY A 381 -4.21 11.70 0.76
N GLY A 382 -5.13 12.65 0.72
CA GLY A 382 -5.31 13.64 -0.35
C GLY A 382 -6.77 13.67 -0.75
N ASN A 383 -7.12 14.32 -1.87
CA ASN A 383 -8.50 14.37 -2.33
C ASN A 383 -8.66 13.41 -3.50
N ASP A 384 -9.20 12.24 -3.18
CA ASP A 384 -9.16 11.07 -4.07
C ASP A 384 -10.50 10.84 -4.75
N SER A 385 -10.45 10.24 -5.94
CA SER A 385 -11.62 9.78 -6.68
C SER A 385 -11.58 8.27 -6.82
N LEU A 386 -12.43 7.57 -6.07
CA LEU A 386 -12.55 6.12 -6.06
C LEU A 386 -13.82 5.71 -6.81
N ILE A 387 -13.67 4.86 -7.81
CA ILE A 387 -14.75 4.35 -8.65
C ILE A 387 -14.78 2.81 -8.58
N GLY A 388 -15.83 2.21 -8.02
CA GLY A 388 -16.00 0.76 -7.89
C GLY A 388 -16.31 0.08 -9.23
N ASP A 389 -17.31 0.61 -9.95
CA ASP A 389 -17.91 0.04 -11.17
C ASP A 389 -18.80 -1.20 -10.87
N ASP A 390 -18.57 -2.37 -11.48
CA ASP A 390 -19.42 -3.56 -11.28
C ASP A 390 -18.82 -4.49 -10.21
N GLY A 391 -19.51 -4.76 -9.10
CA GLY A 391 -19.06 -5.70 -8.08
C GLY A 391 -19.44 -5.29 -6.68
N ASN A 392 -19.07 -6.10 -5.68
CA ASN A 392 -19.26 -5.69 -4.28
C ASN A 392 -17.94 -5.15 -3.76
N ASP A 393 -17.83 -3.83 -3.69
CA ASP A 393 -16.60 -3.10 -3.50
C ASP A 393 -16.50 -2.45 -2.11
N GLY A 394 -15.27 -2.29 -1.63
CA GLY A 394 -14.94 -1.52 -0.45
C GLY A 394 -14.14 -0.29 -0.84
N LEU A 395 -14.74 0.90 -0.75
CA LEU A 395 -14.12 2.18 -1.08
C LEU A 395 -13.80 2.92 0.22
N PHE A 396 -12.52 3.16 0.47
CA PHE A 396 -11.99 3.81 1.67
C PHE A 396 -11.20 5.06 1.27
N GLY A 397 -11.80 6.26 1.39
CA GLY A 397 -11.21 7.54 1.00
C GLY A 397 -9.97 7.88 1.83
N GLY A 398 -10.12 7.95 3.15
CA GLY A 398 -8.99 8.12 4.06
C GLY A 398 -8.95 9.52 4.65
N ALA A 399 -8.08 10.40 4.16
CA ALA A 399 -7.94 11.74 4.69
C ALA A 399 -7.88 12.78 3.57
N GLY A 400 -8.81 13.72 3.57
CA GLY A 400 -8.97 14.76 2.54
C GLY A 400 -10.44 14.82 2.12
N ASP A 401 -10.79 15.61 1.12
CA ASP A 401 -12.18 15.70 0.66
C ASP A 401 -12.38 14.76 -0.55
N ASP A 402 -12.87 13.54 -0.31
CA ASP A 402 -12.87 12.44 -1.27
C ASP A 402 -14.19 12.30 -2.05
N VAL A 403 -14.12 11.65 -3.21
CA VAL A 403 -15.27 11.28 -4.04
C VAL A 403 -15.30 9.77 -4.24
N LEU A 404 -16.31 9.12 -3.68
CA LEU A 404 -16.51 7.67 -3.77
C LEU A 404 -17.77 7.39 -4.61
N LEU A 405 -17.60 6.61 -5.68
CA LEU A 405 -18.63 6.20 -6.64
C LEU A 405 -18.58 4.67 -6.76
N ALA A 406 -19.41 3.92 -6.03
CA ALA A 406 -19.32 2.46 -6.07
C ALA A 406 -20.02 1.83 -7.30
N ASP A 407 -21.07 2.47 -7.81
CA ASP A 407 -21.86 2.09 -8.99
C ASP A 407 -22.76 0.85 -8.80
N ALA A 408 -22.33 -0.38 -9.05
CA ALA A 408 -23.23 -1.53 -9.10
C ALA A 408 -22.75 -2.73 -8.27
N GLY A 409 -23.36 -2.91 -7.10
CA GLY A 409 -23.33 -4.12 -6.29
C GLY A 409 -23.69 -3.76 -4.87
N ASN A 410 -23.26 -4.59 -3.91
CA ASN A 410 -23.49 -4.29 -2.50
C ASN A 410 -22.17 -3.81 -1.89
N ASP A 411 -22.05 -2.51 -1.73
CA ASP A 411 -20.80 -1.81 -1.53
C ASP A 411 -20.66 -1.27 -0.10
N VAL A 412 -19.41 -1.02 0.29
CA VAL A 412 -19.07 -0.35 1.54
C VAL A 412 -18.27 0.90 1.21
N LEU A 413 -18.82 2.06 1.60
CA LEU A 413 -18.22 3.36 1.34
C LEU A 413 -17.88 4.02 2.67
N ASP A 414 -16.59 4.36 2.85
CA ASP A 414 -16.06 5.08 4.00
C ASP A 414 -15.16 6.22 3.51
N GLY A 415 -15.68 7.45 3.53
CA GLY A 415 -14.89 8.63 3.18
C GLY A 415 -13.72 8.88 4.14
N GLY A 416 -13.87 8.47 5.40
CA GLY A 416 -12.91 8.78 6.44
C GLY A 416 -12.90 10.27 6.81
N ALA A 417 -11.71 10.79 7.09
CA ALA A 417 -11.55 12.15 7.59
C ALA A 417 -11.62 13.18 6.46
N GLY A 418 -12.79 13.75 6.21
CA GLY A 418 -12.94 14.65 5.08
C GLY A 418 -14.21 15.47 5.10
N ALA A 419 -14.49 16.18 4.01
CA ALA A 419 -15.86 16.47 3.64
C ALA A 419 -16.14 15.69 2.36
N ASP A 420 -16.64 14.46 2.52
CA ASP A 420 -16.61 13.47 1.45
C ASP A 420 -17.93 13.43 0.68
N TRP A 421 -17.87 12.96 -0.55
CA TRP A 421 -19.03 12.72 -1.39
C TRP A 421 -19.10 11.24 -1.73
N MET A 422 -20.19 10.57 -1.35
CA MET A 422 -20.34 9.12 -1.48
C MET A 422 -21.64 8.76 -2.22
N SER A 423 -21.55 7.89 -3.22
CA SER A 423 -22.67 7.31 -3.96
C SER A 423 -22.43 5.82 -4.18
N GLY A 424 -23.32 4.99 -3.66
CA GLY A 424 -23.31 3.54 -3.70
C GLY A 424 -23.89 3.04 -5.01
N GLY A 425 -25.12 3.46 -5.33
CA GLY A 425 -25.74 3.15 -6.61
C GLY A 425 -26.57 1.87 -6.52
N MET A 426 -26.48 0.99 -7.52
CA MET A 426 -27.34 -0.20 -7.59
C MET A 426 -26.89 -1.31 -6.64
N GLY A 427 -27.57 -1.45 -5.52
CA GLY A 427 -27.58 -2.64 -4.69
C GLY A 427 -27.80 -2.24 -3.23
N ASP A 428 -27.56 -3.16 -2.31
CA ASP A 428 -27.77 -2.86 -0.89
C ASP A 428 -26.44 -2.39 -0.26
N ASP A 429 -26.27 -1.09 -0.10
CA ASP A 429 -25.01 -0.45 0.25
C ASP A 429 -24.90 -0.06 1.73
N ILE A 430 -23.66 0.18 2.16
CA ILE A 430 -23.32 0.67 3.50
C ILE A 430 -22.44 1.90 3.39
N TYR A 431 -22.93 3.01 3.94
CA TYR A 431 -22.21 4.27 4.08
C TYR A 431 -21.73 4.47 5.51
N ILE A 432 -20.46 4.80 5.68
CA ILE A 432 -19.87 5.20 6.96
C ILE A 432 -19.68 6.71 6.95
N VAL A 433 -20.41 7.41 7.82
CA VAL A 433 -20.41 8.87 7.91
C VAL A 433 -19.80 9.31 9.23
N ASP A 434 -18.59 9.86 9.19
CA ASP A 434 -17.85 10.29 10.38
C ASP A 434 -17.64 11.81 10.46
N ASN A 435 -17.98 12.54 9.40
CA ASN A 435 -17.89 13.98 9.34
C ASN A 435 -19.25 14.62 9.03
N VAL A 436 -19.52 15.74 9.69
CA VAL A 436 -20.78 16.48 9.53
C VAL A 436 -20.96 17.10 8.14
N ASN A 437 -19.89 17.17 7.34
CA ASN A 437 -19.92 17.72 5.99
C ASN A 437 -19.97 16.63 4.90
N ASP A 438 -19.99 15.36 5.27
CA ASP A 438 -20.13 14.27 4.30
C ASP A 438 -21.49 14.34 3.61
N VAL A 439 -21.50 13.96 2.35
CA VAL A 439 -22.66 13.95 1.48
C VAL A 439 -22.87 12.55 0.96
N VAL A 440 -23.97 11.93 1.38
CA VAL A 440 -24.44 10.65 0.82
C VAL A 440 -25.43 10.91 -0.33
N VAL A 441 -25.33 10.12 -1.39
CA VAL A 441 -26.09 10.26 -2.64
C VAL A 441 -26.72 8.94 -3.03
N GLU A 442 -28.06 8.92 -3.03
CA GLU A 442 -28.86 7.73 -3.30
C GLU A 442 -30.09 8.05 -4.17
N SER A 443 -30.28 7.30 -5.27
CA SER A 443 -31.46 7.44 -6.12
C SER A 443 -32.54 6.42 -5.80
N VAL A 444 -33.77 6.74 -6.18
CA VAL A 444 -34.92 5.88 -5.86
C VAL A 444 -34.83 4.55 -6.59
N GLY A 445 -34.82 3.46 -5.83
CA GLY A 445 -34.92 2.09 -6.34
C GLY A 445 -33.58 1.51 -6.81
N GLU A 446 -32.48 2.01 -6.26
CA GLU A 446 -31.14 1.46 -6.50
C GLU A 446 -30.80 0.32 -5.52
N GLY A 447 -31.31 0.33 -4.28
CA GLY A 447 -31.47 -0.87 -3.46
C GLY A 447 -32.04 -0.60 -2.07
N TYR A 448 -31.54 -1.30 -1.04
CA TYR A 448 -31.83 -1.05 0.38
C TYR A 448 -30.56 -0.65 1.12
N ASP A 449 -30.46 0.63 1.46
CA ASP A 449 -29.18 1.21 1.85
C ASP A 449 -29.12 1.57 3.33
N ASN A 450 -27.91 1.43 3.90
CA ASN A 450 -27.64 1.66 5.31
C ASN A 450 -26.64 2.80 5.49
N VAL A 451 -26.95 3.73 6.38
CA VAL A 451 -25.98 4.73 6.87
C VAL A 451 -25.63 4.42 8.33
N ALA A 452 -24.37 4.10 8.58
CA ALA A 452 -23.78 4.06 9.91
C ALA A 452 -23.08 5.40 10.17
N SER A 453 -23.53 6.16 11.17
CA SER A 453 -22.96 7.48 11.44
C SER A 453 -22.48 7.67 12.87
N SER A 454 -21.26 8.20 13.01
CA SER A 454 -20.69 8.61 14.31
C SER A 454 -20.93 10.10 14.63
N VAL A 455 -21.56 10.84 13.70
CA VAL A 455 -21.91 12.26 13.83
C VAL A 455 -23.42 12.48 13.75
N SER A 456 -23.88 13.64 14.22
CA SER A 456 -25.26 14.05 14.00
C SER A 456 -25.41 14.59 12.57
N PHE A 457 -26.33 14.05 11.79
CA PHE A 457 -26.58 14.45 10.41
C PHE A 457 -28.09 14.51 10.11
N ALA A 458 -28.45 15.26 9.07
CA ALA A 458 -29.84 15.37 8.62
C ALA A 458 -29.94 14.88 7.16
N ALA A 459 -30.80 13.89 6.91
CA ALA A 459 -31.06 13.39 5.55
C ALA A 459 -31.80 14.41 4.64
N ASN A 460 -32.03 15.64 5.11
CA ASN A 460 -32.80 16.65 4.37
C ASN A 460 -31.94 17.73 3.69
N THR A 461 -30.61 17.65 3.75
CA THR A 461 -29.76 18.74 3.25
C THR A 461 -29.60 18.82 1.73
N LEU A 462 -30.06 17.85 0.93
CA LEU A 462 -30.25 17.96 -0.52
C LEU A 462 -31.17 16.81 -1.01
N GLU A 463 -31.70 16.91 -2.23
CA GLU A 463 -32.57 15.89 -2.89
C GLU A 463 -31.97 14.45 -2.96
N LEU A 464 -30.78 14.25 -2.40
CA LEU A 464 -29.81 13.17 -2.58
C LEU A 464 -29.80 12.11 -1.47
N ILE A 465 -30.54 12.28 -0.37
CA ILE A 465 -30.63 11.30 0.74
C ILE A 465 -32.08 10.79 0.91
N ASN A 466 -32.97 11.14 -0.03
CA ASN A 466 -34.39 10.80 0.07
C ASN A 466 -34.69 9.32 -0.16
N SER A 467 -33.70 8.53 -0.58
CA SER A 467 -33.87 7.11 -0.90
C SER A 467 -33.24 6.19 0.14
N ILE A 468 -32.61 6.70 1.21
CA ILE A 468 -32.00 5.85 2.23
C ILE A 468 -33.06 5.24 3.12
N GLU A 469 -33.11 3.90 3.21
CA GLU A 469 -34.09 3.22 4.06
C GLU A 469 -33.66 3.07 5.51
N HIS A 470 -32.38 2.83 5.81
CA HIS A 470 -31.92 2.55 7.17
C HIS A 470 -30.80 3.49 7.64
N ILE A 471 -31.00 4.10 8.80
CA ILE A 471 -30.02 4.98 9.44
C ILE A 471 -29.77 4.51 10.86
N HIS A 472 -28.51 4.27 11.21
CA HIS A 472 -28.08 3.90 12.56
C HIS A 472 -27.01 4.87 13.06
N LEU A 473 -27.26 5.46 14.23
CA LEU A 473 -26.23 6.19 14.97
C LEU A 473 -25.33 5.20 15.71
N GLU A 474 -24.03 5.26 15.45
CA GLU A 474 -23.06 4.48 16.22
C GLU A 474 -22.94 5.01 17.66
N GLU A 475 -22.43 4.15 18.55
CA GLU A 475 -22.15 4.53 19.93
C GLU A 475 -21.15 5.68 20.00
N GLY A 476 -21.53 6.79 20.63
CA GLY A 476 -20.65 7.96 20.66
C GLY A 476 -21.34 9.25 21.08
N THR A 477 -21.07 10.32 20.34
CA THR A 477 -21.61 11.66 20.61
C THR A 477 -22.71 12.09 19.65
N ALA A 478 -22.98 11.31 18.59
CA ALA A 478 -24.10 11.55 17.71
C ALA A 478 -25.40 11.53 18.52
N TYR A 479 -26.23 12.54 18.32
CA TYR A 479 -27.44 12.74 19.12
C TYR A 479 -28.65 13.15 18.29
N SER A 480 -28.55 13.26 16.97
CA SER A 480 -29.70 13.62 16.15
C SER A 480 -29.63 13.06 14.75
N VAL A 481 -30.77 12.54 14.29
CA VAL A 481 -31.05 12.11 12.91
C VAL A 481 -32.38 12.69 12.47
N ILE A 482 -32.41 13.17 11.23
CA ILE A 482 -33.65 13.47 10.52
C ILE A 482 -33.71 12.54 9.31
N GLY A 483 -34.76 11.72 9.21
CA GLY A 483 -35.07 10.86 8.08
C GLY A 483 -35.61 11.64 6.87
N SER A 484 -36.39 10.96 6.05
CA SER A 484 -36.88 11.41 4.74
C SER A 484 -38.41 11.37 4.68
N ASN A 485 -39.01 11.67 3.52
CA ASN A 485 -40.46 11.50 3.36
C ASN A 485 -40.88 10.07 2.95
N LEU A 486 -39.96 9.10 3.00
CA LEU A 486 -40.19 7.68 2.76
C LEU A 486 -40.32 6.93 4.10
N ASN A 487 -40.68 5.64 4.05
CA ASN A 487 -40.68 4.80 5.24
C ASN A 487 -39.23 4.47 5.63
N ASN A 488 -38.71 5.09 6.69
CA ASN A 488 -37.36 4.89 7.16
C ASN A 488 -37.31 3.97 8.39
N TRP A 489 -36.25 3.17 8.51
CA TRP A 489 -35.81 2.61 9.78
C TRP A 489 -34.74 3.53 10.35
N VAL A 490 -35.00 4.17 11.49
CA VAL A 490 -34.01 5.02 12.18
C VAL A 490 -33.69 4.43 13.55
N ALA A 491 -32.42 4.17 13.83
CA ALA A 491 -31.94 3.66 15.11
C ALA A 491 -30.95 4.65 15.74
N GLY A 492 -31.21 5.02 16.99
CA GLY A 492 -30.33 5.80 17.86
C GLY A 492 -29.19 4.97 18.46
N ASN A 493 -28.61 5.49 19.54
CA ASN A 493 -27.51 4.89 20.31
C ASN A 493 -27.81 4.94 21.82
N SER A 494 -26.78 4.87 22.68
CA SER A 494 -26.98 4.91 24.14
C SER A 494 -27.04 6.31 24.76
N VAL A 495 -27.01 7.39 23.95
CA VAL A 495 -27.14 8.78 24.43
C VAL A 495 -28.54 9.33 24.14
N ALA A 496 -28.92 10.42 24.82
CA ALA A 496 -30.17 11.12 24.53
C ALA A 496 -30.20 11.61 23.08
N ASN A 497 -31.08 11.04 22.26
CA ASN A 497 -31.20 11.31 20.84
C ASN A 497 -32.43 12.17 20.51
N LEU A 498 -32.33 12.96 19.43
CA LEU A 498 -33.44 13.62 18.74
C LEU A 498 -33.62 12.95 17.37
N LEU A 499 -34.60 12.06 17.27
CA LEU A 499 -34.86 11.26 16.06
C LEU A 499 -36.16 11.74 15.40
N ILE A 500 -36.09 12.09 14.12
CA ILE A 500 -37.23 12.65 13.39
C ILE A 500 -37.40 11.85 12.10
N GLY A 501 -38.49 11.11 11.94
CA GLY A 501 -38.82 10.36 10.72
C GLY A 501 -39.18 11.25 9.53
N LEU A 502 -39.88 12.37 9.77
CA LEU A 502 -40.64 13.15 8.77
C LEU A 502 -41.87 12.37 8.30
N ASN A 503 -42.28 12.46 7.03
CA ASN A 503 -43.48 11.75 6.55
C ASN A 503 -43.16 10.29 6.25
N GLY A 504 -44.11 9.38 6.41
CA GLY A 504 -43.92 7.97 6.05
C GLY A 504 -44.14 7.04 7.22
N SER A 505 -44.44 5.77 6.96
CA SER A 505 -44.60 4.78 8.01
C SER A 505 -43.24 4.29 8.51
N ASP A 506 -42.64 5.07 9.40
CA ASP A 506 -41.30 4.88 9.91
C ASP A 506 -41.23 3.80 11.02
N HIS A 507 -40.05 3.22 11.18
CA HIS A 507 -39.68 2.39 12.31
C HIS A 507 -38.52 3.04 13.05
N ILE A 508 -38.79 3.70 14.17
CA ILE A 508 -37.79 4.50 14.89
C ILE A 508 -37.49 3.88 16.26
N GLU A 509 -36.22 3.68 16.57
CA GLU A 509 -35.74 3.11 17.82
C GLU A 509 -34.75 4.06 18.50
N GLY A 510 -35.05 4.55 19.71
CA GLY A 510 -34.14 5.42 20.48
C GLY A 510 -32.94 4.68 21.08
N TRP A 511 -33.14 3.42 21.45
CA TRP A 511 -32.23 2.62 22.27
C TRP A 511 -32.11 3.20 23.69
N GLY A 512 -30.90 3.41 24.22
CA GLY A 512 -30.74 3.86 25.61
C GLY A 512 -30.61 5.38 25.62
N GLY A 513 -31.19 6.08 26.60
CA GLY A 513 -31.11 7.54 26.53
C GLY A 513 -32.23 8.21 27.29
N ASN A 514 -32.45 9.49 27.01
CA ASN A 514 -33.74 10.12 27.28
C ASN A 514 -34.08 10.78 25.96
N ASP A 515 -34.78 10.05 25.10
CA ASP A 515 -34.87 10.35 23.69
C ASP A 515 -36.09 11.21 23.40
N VAL A 516 -36.02 11.99 22.33
CA VAL A 516 -37.15 12.71 21.76
C VAL A 516 -37.33 12.19 20.35
N ILE A 517 -38.45 11.50 20.12
CA ILE A 517 -38.70 10.81 18.86
C ILE A 517 -39.99 11.34 18.22
N TRP A 518 -39.89 11.71 16.94
CA TRP A 518 -41.00 12.15 16.09
C TRP A 518 -41.13 11.21 14.90
N GLY A 519 -42.24 10.46 14.80
CA GLY A 519 -42.61 9.71 13.59
C GLY A 519 -43.90 10.26 12.96
N ASP A 520 -44.29 9.76 11.79
CA ASP A 520 -45.53 10.12 11.07
C ASP A 520 -46.23 8.88 10.48
N GLY A 521 -46.63 7.97 11.38
CA GLY A 521 -47.07 6.63 11.04
C GLY A 521 -46.01 5.58 11.37
N GLY A 522 -46.43 4.36 11.76
CA GLY A 522 -45.53 3.22 11.89
C GLY A 522 -45.27 2.77 13.34
N THR A 523 -44.03 2.46 13.69
CA THR A 523 -43.63 1.91 15.00
C THR A 523 -42.49 2.73 15.62
N ILE A 524 -42.69 3.19 16.84
CA ILE A 524 -41.76 4.05 17.57
C ILE A 524 -41.38 3.39 18.90
N GLY A 525 -40.09 3.29 19.19
CA GLY A 525 -39.53 2.92 20.49
C GLY A 525 -39.53 1.42 20.79
N ALA A 526 -39.45 0.52 19.81
CA ALA A 526 -39.63 -0.94 20.04
C ALA A 526 -38.35 -1.73 20.44
N ALA A 527 -37.32 -1.11 21.02
CA ALA A 527 -35.96 -1.64 21.19
C ALA A 527 -35.45 -2.03 22.61
N THR A 528 -36.23 -2.58 23.53
CA THR A 528 -35.81 -3.12 24.86
C THR A 528 -34.83 -2.31 25.73
N ALA A 529 -34.66 -1.00 25.54
CA ALA A 529 -33.59 -0.23 26.19
C ALA A 529 -34.13 0.78 27.22
N PRO A 530 -33.35 1.11 28.27
CA PRO A 530 -33.82 1.99 29.35
C PRO A 530 -33.70 3.48 28.99
N GLY A 531 -34.74 4.26 29.28
CA GLY A 531 -34.75 5.70 29.06
C GLY A 531 -35.98 6.39 29.66
N ASN A 532 -35.98 7.73 29.77
CA ASN A 532 -37.22 8.48 30.02
C ASN A 532 -37.51 9.30 28.77
N ASP A 533 -38.31 8.71 27.89
CA ASP A 533 -38.38 9.12 26.50
C ASP A 533 -39.65 9.94 26.23
N ILE A 534 -39.63 10.74 25.17
CA ILE A 534 -40.77 11.50 24.68
C ILE A 534 -41.05 11.09 23.24
N LEU A 535 -42.18 10.42 23.02
CA LEU A 535 -42.56 9.84 21.74
C LEU A 535 -43.77 10.58 21.18
N TYR A 536 -43.69 11.05 19.94
CA TYR A 536 -44.80 11.64 19.19
C TYR A 536 -45.08 10.86 17.91
N GLY A 537 -46.33 10.44 17.72
CA GLY A 537 -46.80 9.73 16.53
C GLY A 537 -47.20 10.63 15.34
N MET A 538 -47.45 11.92 15.59
CA MET A 538 -47.88 12.91 14.59
C MET A 538 -49.15 12.50 13.80
N GLU A 539 -49.13 12.38 12.46
CA GLU A 539 -50.25 11.87 11.68
C GLU A 539 -50.09 10.37 11.44
N GLY A 540 -51.16 9.58 11.59
CA GLY A 540 -51.04 8.17 11.24
C GLY A 540 -52.00 7.25 11.96
N ASN A 541 -51.60 6.00 12.13
CA ASN A 541 -52.08 5.18 13.24
C ASN A 541 -50.83 4.51 13.77
N ASP A 542 -50.38 4.96 14.92
CA ASP A 542 -49.02 4.73 15.39
C ASP A 542 -48.96 3.64 16.45
N LYS A 543 -47.79 3.04 16.60
CA LYS A 543 -47.47 2.18 17.74
C LYS A 543 -46.30 2.77 18.50
N LEU A 544 -46.60 3.35 19.67
CA LEU A 544 -45.59 3.94 20.55
C LEU A 544 -45.30 2.98 21.69
N TYR A 545 -44.02 2.70 21.91
CA TYR A 545 -43.51 1.86 22.97
C TYR A 545 -42.52 2.69 23.82
N GLY A 546 -42.88 2.99 25.07
CA GLY A 546 -42.01 3.72 26.01
C GLY A 546 -40.94 2.83 26.65
N GLU A 547 -41.15 1.52 26.65
CA GLU A 547 -40.19 0.53 27.12
C GLU A 547 -39.89 0.58 28.61
N ALA A 548 -38.75 1.14 29.03
CA ALA A 548 -38.30 1.09 30.41
C ALA A 548 -37.83 2.46 30.90
N GLY A 549 -38.76 3.24 31.41
CA GLY A 549 -38.50 4.29 32.38
C GLY A 549 -39.79 5.06 32.64
N ASN A 550 -39.72 6.39 32.67
CA ASN A 550 -40.93 7.20 32.89
C ASN A 550 -41.19 7.99 31.62
N ASP A 551 -41.96 7.40 30.73
CA ASP A 551 -42.02 7.84 29.34
C ASP A 551 -43.24 8.73 29.11
N VAL A 552 -43.16 9.60 28.09
CA VAL A 552 -44.26 10.45 27.65
C VAL A 552 -44.65 10.04 26.24
N LEU A 553 -45.86 9.51 26.09
CA LEU A 553 -46.38 9.03 24.81
C LEU A 553 -47.51 9.94 24.34
N VAL A 554 -47.36 10.48 23.12
CA VAL A 554 -48.33 11.38 22.48
C VAL A 554 -48.70 10.83 21.10
N GLY A 555 -49.85 10.17 20.98
CA GLY A 555 -50.34 9.62 19.72
C GLY A 555 -50.55 10.70 18.66
N SER A 556 -51.26 11.76 19.03
CA SER A 556 -51.64 12.90 18.17
C SER A 556 -52.79 12.56 17.21
N PHE A 557 -52.60 12.63 15.89
CA PHE A 557 -53.68 12.39 14.92
C PHE A 557 -53.73 10.93 14.52
N GLY A 558 -54.82 10.25 14.87
CA GLY A 558 -55.08 8.92 14.39
C GLY A 558 -55.49 7.98 15.50
N ALA A 559 -55.68 6.70 15.18
CA ALA A 559 -56.07 5.71 16.18
C ALA A 559 -54.82 4.95 16.63
N ASP A 560 -54.16 5.47 17.66
CA ASP A 560 -52.83 5.03 18.04
C ASP A 560 -52.86 3.92 19.09
N THR A 561 -51.77 3.18 19.18
CA THR A 561 -51.53 2.13 20.16
C THR A 561 -50.35 2.52 21.03
N LEU A 562 -50.62 2.86 22.28
CA LEU A 562 -49.63 3.36 23.23
C LEU A 562 -49.33 2.26 24.26
N THR A 563 -48.06 1.95 24.46
CA THR A 563 -47.58 0.95 25.42
C THR A 563 -46.47 1.59 26.25
N GLY A 564 -46.71 1.84 27.54
CA GLY A 564 -45.75 2.53 28.40
C GLY A 564 -44.56 1.64 28.77
N GLY A 565 -44.82 0.37 29.05
CA GLY A 565 -43.83 -0.59 29.49
C GLY A 565 -43.61 -0.56 30.99
N THR A 566 -42.37 -0.41 31.44
CA THR A 566 -41.98 -0.41 32.85
C THR A 566 -41.57 0.96 33.36
N GLY A 567 -42.48 1.61 34.06
CA GLY A 567 -42.19 2.68 35.02
C GLY A 567 -43.40 3.59 35.12
N ALA A 568 -43.24 4.84 35.55
CA ALA A 568 -44.39 5.72 35.75
C ALA A 568 -44.66 6.55 34.49
N ASP A 569 -45.40 5.95 33.56
CA ASP A 569 -45.57 6.49 32.20
C ASP A 569 -46.71 7.51 32.12
N ARG A 570 -46.56 8.51 31.26
CA ARG A 570 -47.57 9.52 30.98
C ARG A 570 -48.11 9.34 29.56
N PHE A 571 -49.39 9.02 29.46
CA PHE A 571 -50.11 8.95 28.19
C PHE A 571 -50.90 10.24 27.98
N MET A 572 -50.52 11.03 26.99
CA MET A 572 -51.19 12.29 26.67
C MET A 572 -52.30 12.06 25.66
N ILE A 573 -53.54 12.33 26.06
CA ILE A 573 -54.70 12.29 25.18
C ILE A 573 -54.99 13.71 24.72
N THR A 574 -54.98 13.92 23.41
CA THR A 574 -54.99 15.24 22.78
C THR A 574 -56.39 15.62 22.29
N ALA A 575 -56.56 16.88 21.90
CA ALA A 575 -57.81 17.31 21.27
C ALA A 575 -58.10 16.54 19.96
N TYR A 576 -57.09 15.97 19.31
CA TYR A 576 -57.23 15.24 18.05
C TYR A 576 -57.98 13.90 18.20
N ASP A 577 -57.94 13.28 19.39
CA ASP A 577 -58.73 12.09 19.71
C ASP A 577 -60.25 12.35 19.60
N THR A 578 -60.68 13.61 19.75
CA THR A 578 -62.09 14.00 19.72
C THR A 578 -62.68 14.09 18.30
N ILE A 579 -61.86 13.97 17.25
CA ILE A 579 -62.29 14.09 15.85
C ILE A 579 -62.14 12.81 15.02
N GLY A 580 -61.81 11.68 15.65
CA GLY A 580 -61.86 10.36 14.98
C GLY A 580 -60.67 9.44 15.27
N GLY A 581 -59.69 9.89 16.05
CA GLY A 581 -58.49 9.15 16.40
C GLY A 581 -58.54 8.55 17.81
N ARG A 582 -59.35 7.51 18.03
CA ARG A 582 -59.48 6.96 19.39
C ARG A 582 -58.28 6.06 19.72
N ASP A 583 -57.43 6.54 20.61
CA ASP A 583 -56.24 5.81 21.07
C ASP A 583 -56.52 4.59 21.95
N THR A 584 -55.55 3.69 21.97
CA THR A 584 -55.57 2.44 22.73
C THR A 584 -54.31 2.33 23.57
N ILE A 585 -54.46 2.46 24.88
CA ILE A 585 -53.39 2.23 25.85
C ILE A 585 -53.42 0.76 26.27
N THR A 586 -52.32 0.04 26.06
CA THR A 586 -52.30 -1.43 26.14
C THR A 586 -52.01 -1.97 27.55
N ASP A 587 -51.29 -1.20 28.37
CA ASP A 587 -50.67 -1.69 29.62
C ASP A 587 -50.80 -0.76 30.84
N PHE A 588 -51.69 0.23 30.80
CA PHE A 588 -51.90 1.19 31.89
C PHE A 588 -51.97 0.53 33.30
N SER A 589 -51.07 0.94 34.17
CA SER A 589 -50.75 0.30 35.45
C SER A 589 -50.73 1.27 36.62
N ARG A 590 -51.80 1.22 37.43
CA ARG A 590 -51.89 1.97 38.68
C ARG A 590 -50.76 1.66 39.67
N SER A 591 -50.14 0.48 39.56
CA SER A 591 -49.05 0.04 40.43
C SER A 591 -47.69 0.57 40.01
N GLN A 592 -47.48 0.82 38.72
CA GLN A 592 -46.22 1.36 38.20
C GLN A 592 -46.18 2.88 38.32
N GLY A 593 -47.35 3.53 38.29
CA GLY A 593 -47.48 4.95 38.60
C GLY A 593 -48.07 5.76 37.45
N ASP A 594 -48.60 5.08 36.44
CA ASP A 594 -49.01 5.66 35.18
C ASP A 594 -50.05 6.77 35.34
N ILE A 595 -49.93 7.77 34.48
CA ILE A 595 -50.72 8.98 34.46
C ILE A 595 -51.39 9.10 33.09
N LEU A 596 -52.69 9.36 33.10
CA LEU A 596 -53.42 9.82 31.92
C LEU A 596 -53.47 11.34 31.93
N ASP A 597 -52.84 11.99 30.95
CA ASP A 597 -52.87 13.44 30.82
C ASP A 597 -54.01 13.86 29.88
N LEU A 598 -54.97 14.59 30.43
CA LEU A 598 -56.14 15.14 29.72
C LEU A 598 -56.07 16.67 29.63
N SER A 599 -54.93 17.27 29.94
CA SER A 599 -54.77 18.71 30.02
C SER A 599 -55.04 19.42 28.70
N ASP A 600 -54.73 18.79 27.56
CA ASP A 600 -54.98 19.35 26.23
C ASP A 600 -56.47 19.39 25.88
N ILE A 601 -57.20 18.28 26.06
CA ILE A 601 -58.65 18.22 25.86
C ILE A 601 -59.40 19.18 26.79
N LEU A 602 -58.89 19.37 27.99
CA LEU A 602 -59.51 20.21 29.02
C LEU A 602 -59.00 21.66 28.99
N SER A 603 -58.08 21.99 28.09
CA SER A 603 -57.51 23.32 27.93
C SER A 603 -58.62 24.34 27.62
N GLY A 604 -58.73 25.37 28.45
CA GLY A 604 -59.80 26.38 28.37
C GLY A 604 -60.89 26.29 29.45
N ASN A 605 -60.90 25.25 30.28
CA ASN A 605 -61.75 25.17 31.48
C ASN A 605 -60.93 25.50 32.75
N ASP A 606 -61.55 26.12 33.77
CA ASP A 606 -60.87 26.38 35.05
C ASP A 606 -60.57 25.07 35.77
N VAL A 607 -59.28 24.79 36.01
CA VAL A 607 -58.76 23.58 36.68
C VAL A 607 -59.46 23.31 38.01
N ASN A 608 -59.80 24.34 38.79
CA ASN A 608 -60.49 24.18 40.06
C ASN A 608 -61.97 23.79 39.88
N VAL A 609 -62.59 24.19 38.77
CA VAL A 609 -63.95 23.79 38.40
C VAL A 609 -63.95 22.36 37.87
N LEU A 610 -62.96 21.99 37.06
CA LEU A 610 -62.75 20.63 36.57
C LEU A 610 -62.54 19.63 37.71
N GLN A 611 -61.69 19.92 38.71
CA GLN A 611 -61.50 19.01 39.85
C GLN A 611 -62.79 18.69 40.61
N ASN A 612 -63.73 19.65 40.66
CA ASN A 612 -65.02 19.47 41.35
C ASN A 612 -66.14 18.96 40.44
N SER A 613 -65.93 18.85 39.12
CA SER A 613 -66.98 18.54 38.15
C SER A 613 -66.52 17.72 36.94
N ILE A 614 -65.35 17.08 36.99
CA ILE A 614 -64.76 16.31 35.88
C ILE A 614 -65.70 15.21 35.36
N ASN A 615 -66.52 14.63 36.25
CA ASN A 615 -67.51 13.62 35.90
C ASN A 615 -68.69 14.15 35.04
N SER A 616 -68.78 15.46 34.86
CA SER A 616 -69.73 16.10 33.95
C SER A 616 -69.17 16.20 32.53
N PHE A 617 -67.85 16.04 32.35
CA PHE A 617 -67.16 16.14 31.08
C PHE A 617 -66.54 14.82 30.63
N VAL A 618 -65.81 14.13 31.50
CA VAL A 618 -65.10 12.88 31.21
C VAL A 618 -65.86 11.72 31.83
N PHE A 619 -66.12 10.70 31.03
CA PHE A 619 -66.89 9.51 31.39
C PHE A 619 -66.07 8.25 31.14
N ALA A 620 -66.07 7.34 32.10
CA ALA A 620 -65.47 6.01 31.97
C ALA A 620 -66.58 4.94 31.96
N ARG A 621 -66.51 4.01 31.01
CA ARG A 621 -67.42 2.86 30.93
C ARG A 621 -66.65 1.57 30.67
N ASN A 622 -67.02 0.49 31.35
CA ASN A 622 -66.42 -0.82 31.10
C ASN A 622 -66.98 -1.41 29.78
N SER A 623 -66.11 -2.01 28.98
CA SER A 623 -66.44 -2.78 27.78
C SER A 623 -65.63 -4.08 27.78
N GLY A 624 -66.24 -5.18 28.25
CA GLY A 624 -65.51 -6.43 28.47
C GLY A 624 -64.45 -6.29 29.56
N THR A 625 -63.19 -6.58 29.21
CA THR A 625 -62.01 -6.40 30.09
C THR A 625 -61.43 -4.99 30.03
N ASN A 626 -61.96 -4.11 29.19
CA ASN A 626 -61.38 -2.79 28.92
C ASN A 626 -62.23 -1.66 29.53
N THR A 627 -61.64 -0.49 29.68
CA THR A 627 -62.34 0.76 29.97
C THR A 627 -62.31 1.64 28.73
N ILE A 628 -63.47 2.18 28.34
CA ILE A 628 -63.57 3.22 27.31
C ILE A 628 -63.76 4.56 28.01
N LEU A 629 -62.90 5.52 27.70
CA LEU A 629 -63.01 6.91 28.10
C LEU A 629 -63.71 7.71 27.00
N SER A 630 -64.62 8.59 27.40
CA SER A 630 -65.36 9.46 26.50
C SER A 630 -65.48 10.86 27.08
N VAL A 631 -65.56 11.87 26.23
CA VAL A 631 -65.80 13.27 26.61
C VAL A 631 -67.07 13.81 26.00
N ASP A 632 -67.73 14.71 26.72
CA ASP A 632 -68.85 15.52 26.22
C ASP A 632 -68.31 16.86 25.70
N VAL A 633 -68.10 16.94 24.39
CA VAL A 633 -67.46 18.07 23.70
C VAL A 633 -68.42 19.22 23.39
N ASP A 634 -69.74 18.99 23.35
CA ASP A 634 -70.74 20.00 22.99
C ASP A 634 -71.67 20.41 24.16
N GLY A 635 -71.56 19.74 25.31
CA GLY A 635 -72.35 20.01 26.51
C GLY A 635 -73.84 19.63 26.36
N ALA A 636 -74.19 18.87 25.32
CA ALA A 636 -75.57 18.50 25.03
C ALA A 636 -75.96 17.19 25.75
N ALA A 637 -77.09 17.20 26.45
CA ALA A 637 -77.55 16.03 27.19
C ALA A 637 -77.97 14.87 26.24
N GLY A 638 -77.16 13.80 26.17
CA GLY A 638 -77.55 12.52 25.55
C GLY A 638 -76.39 11.57 25.23
N PRO A 639 -76.63 10.27 24.98
CA PRO A 639 -75.58 9.31 24.61
C PRO A 639 -74.92 9.56 23.23
N ALA A 640 -75.58 10.33 22.36
CA ALA A 640 -75.09 10.67 21.02
C ALA A 640 -74.20 11.92 20.99
N ALA A 641 -73.96 12.56 22.14
CA ALA A 641 -73.16 13.78 22.31
C ALA A 641 -71.75 13.51 22.86
N LYS A 642 -71.42 12.24 23.16
CA LYS A 642 -70.14 11.84 23.75
C LYS A 642 -69.22 11.23 22.70
N VAL A 643 -67.98 11.70 22.65
CA VAL A 643 -66.94 11.15 21.78
C VAL A 643 -66.03 10.24 22.60
N ASP A 644 -65.78 9.03 22.13
CA ASP A 644 -64.81 8.14 22.75
C ASP A 644 -63.40 8.61 22.40
N ILE A 645 -62.56 8.82 23.41
CA ILE A 645 -61.22 9.39 23.26
C ILE A 645 -60.11 8.38 23.51
N ALA A 646 -60.33 7.37 24.36
CA ALA A 646 -59.29 6.38 24.63
C ALA A 646 -59.88 5.04 25.08
N VAL A 647 -59.14 3.97 24.83
CA VAL A 647 -59.39 2.62 25.36
C VAL A 647 -58.23 2.21 26.25
N LEU A 648 -58.51 1.99 27.53
CA LEU A 648 -57.55 1.37 28.46
C LEU A 648 -57.78 -0.15 28.42
N GLN A 649 -56.87 -0.89 27.78
CA GLN A 649 -56.98 -2.34 27.67
C GLN A 649 -56.73 -3.02 29.01
N ASN A 650 -57.50 -4.07 29.31
CA ASN A 650 -57.37 -4.85 30.56
C ASN A 650 -57.54 -4.06 31.87
N VAL A 651 -57.91 -2.78 31.80
CA VAL A 651 -58.26 -1.94 32.94
C VAL A 651 -59.78 -1.97 33.13
N THR A 652 -60.21 -2.35 34.33
CA THR A 652 -61.61 -2.26 34.75
C THR A 652 -61.77 -1.41 36.00
N ASN A 653 -63.01 -1.01 36.30
CA ASN A 653 -63.36 -0.23 37.49
C ASN A 653 -62.65 1.13 37.58
N PHE A 654 -62.34 1.73 36.43
CA PHE A 654 -61.73 3.06 36.35
C PHE A 654 -62.77 4.14 36.69
N ASN A 655 -62.55 4.89 37.77
CA ASN A 655 -63.45 5.98 38.18
C ASN A 655 -62.71 7.31 38.10
N VAL A 656 -63.05 8.14 37.11
CA VAL A 656 -62.36 9.40 36.80
C VAL A 656 -62.07 10.27 38.04
N VAL A 657 -63.03 10.44 38.96
CA VAL A 657 -62.84 11.28 40.17
C VAL A 657 -61.86 10.63 41.15
N THR A 658 -61.96 9.32 41.33
CA THR A 658 -61.02 8.57 42.20
C THR A 658 -59.60 8.59 41.62
N GLU A 659 -59.46 8.43 40.30
CA GLU A 659 -58.17 8.43 39.61
C GLU A 659 -57.54 9.84 39.65
N LEU A 660 -58.32 10.90 39.42
CA LEU A 660 -57.90 12.30 39.55
C LEU A 660 -57.41 12.63 40.97
N ASN A 661 -58.20 12.31 42.00
CA ASN A 661 -57.81 12.56 43.40
C ASN A 661 -56.57 11.76 43.82
N ALA A 662 -56.28 10.67 43.12
CA ALA A 662 -55.10 9.86 43.37
C ALA A 662 -53.90 10.26 42.49
N GLY A 663 -54.01 11.34 41.70
CA GLY A 663 -52.94 11.86 40.86
C GLY A 663 -52.66 11.05 39.58
N ARG A 664 -53.54 10.11 39.20
CA ARG A 664 -53.40 9.27 37.99
C ARG A 664 -54.10 9.84 36.77
N ILE A 665 -54.81 10.96 36.94
CA ILE A 665 -55.27 11.80 35.84
C ILE A 665 -54.64 13.17 36.06
N ASP A 666 -53.91 13.66 35.08
CA ASP A 666 -53.46 15.05 35.03
C ASP A 666 -54.44 15.86 34.19
N VAL A 667 -54.78 17.05 34.69
CA VAL A 667 -55.65 18.02 34.01
C VAL A 667 -55.04 19.43 34.05
N THR A 668 -53.82 19.53 34.58
CA THR A 668 -53.08 20.78 34.63
C THR A 668 -52.28 20.90 33.34
N PRO A 669 -52.37 22.02 32.60
CA PRO A 669 -51.48 22.26 31.47
C PRO A 669 -50.03 22.17 31.96
N GLY A 670 -49.33 21.10 31.59
CA GLY A 670 -47.93 20.88 31.89
C GLY A 670 -47.03 21.48 30.82
N ASP A 671 -45.76 21.71 31.15
CA ASP A 671 -44.70 22.06 30.20
C ASP A 671 -44.25 20.84 29.39
N ILE A 672 -45.19 20.05 28.84
CA ILE A 672 -44.84 19.05 27.81
C ILE A 672 -44.59 19.86 26.55
N PRO A 673 -43.40 19.80 25.94
CA PRO A 673 -43.10 20.63 24.78
C PRO A 673 -43.97 20.19 23.60
N ILE A 674 -45.10 20.85 23.39
CA ILE A 674 -45.85 20.74 22.13
C ILE A 674 -45.12 21.68 21.16
N PHE A 675 -44.04 21.18 20.54
CA PHE A 675 -43.36 21.91 19.47
C PHE A 675 -44.20 21.75 18.20
N GLY A 676 -44.66 22.87 17.64
CA GLY A 676 -45.46 22.92 16.43
C GLY A 676 -44.75 23.55 15.24
#